data_AF-A0A2W4M8Q5-F1
#
_entry.id   AF-A0A2W4M8Q5-F1
#
_cell.length_a   1.000
_cell.length_b   1.000
_cell.length_c   1.000
_cell.angle_alpha   90.00
_cell.angle_beta   90.00
_cell.angle_gamma   90.00
#
_symmetry.space_group_name_H-M   'P 1'
#
loop_
_entity.id
_entity.type
_entity.pdbx_description
1 polymer ?
#
loop_
_entity_poly.entity_id
_entity_poly.type
_entity_poly.pdbx_seq_one_letter_code
_entity_poly.pdbx_strand_id
1 'polypeptide(L)'
;MATQRSAKTRNKTRARTASSKSAATPRRAAAKRDAAGAAGAGGRARTIIYVHGIGNKPLPETLKCQWDEALFGFNLGERSRLAYWVNRLRYPEPVAATCKSADATQPDGVTDPAAFGINALGEPVAGVEPLIPQEVSDARARRSLARIAEETTRRVDVDPRALGAASYGPRILPLPRPLRELITRRITKLFLKDVNDFLFVEERREAMRRSLRERLATGGGPFVVIGHSQGSMVAYDVLSALAPDEFDIELFVTIGSPLGLTEVQDRLRTITGQPKRLAVPRAVKRWVNVSDPFDPVCADKRLAEEYRASGGVAVEDCVRLNADSPRDPHSGTGYLRLDAVREPVLRAVDQALFQRIAPFTIARDLANAMESLGDQDRYPVLIELRNQWHGGRMRAPGEVRAELVAWIERAIAAADPPETPEDIDLEVLTDYVSAKLTRAEVERLSAELGHAAVYRMFRNAAKRALLTESIDVVQASMAHRGYRARGEGITWAVLDSGIDPHHPHFHGGTEDSSIQQVFDCLKPGPVREWHPRKNPDVGLDRHGHGTHVAGIIAGSMDELSISGIAPAARLISYKVLDDDGRGSDAKIIKALDHIHELNRASGTLVVHGVNLSLGGPFDPQVFGCGDTPVCKQLRKLWRQGVVVVLAAGNEGYLELGEAEMPVGLNMDLSIGDPANLEESIAVGSIHKSKPHLYGVSYFSSRGPTADGRGKPDLVAPGERILSCRAGADPHDRTLEGLYIAMSGTSMAAPHVSGIIACWLSARREFIGYPDRVKTHLLAHCTDLKRDRMHQGAGMPNLVKMLLGS
;
A
#
# COMPACT_ATOMS: atom_id res chain seq x y z
N MET A 1 -1.85 -59.51 -31.74
CA MET A 1 -1.77 -60.98 -31.77
C MET A 1 -0.33 -61.39 -31.49
N ALA A 2 -0.13 -62.20 -30.43
CA ALA A 2 0.97 -63.15 -30.22
C ALA A 2 2.42 -62.60 -30.16
N THR A 3 3.35 -63.02 -29.33
CA THR A 3 3.41 -64.02 -28.24
C THR A 3 4.79 -63.90 -27.58
N GLN A 4 4.83 -64.29 -26.31
CA GLN A 4 6.00 -64.53 -25.46
C GLN A 4 7.03 -65.51 -26.03
N ARG A 5 8.27 -65.43 -25.51
CA ARG A 5 9.20 -66.53 -25.09
C ARG A 5 10.48 -65.86 -24.55
N SER A 6 10.83 -65.82 -23.26
CA SER A 6 11.09 -66.86 -22.25
C SER A 6 12.12 -67.92 -22.69
N ALA A 7 13.36 -67.87 -22.16
CA ALA A 7 13.81 -68.70 -21.02
C ALA A 7 15.33 -69.03 -21.01
N LYS A 8 15.94 -68.85 -19.82
CA LYS A 8 16.94 -69.72 -19.12
C LYS A 8 18.35 -69.84 -19.72
N THR A 9 19.47 -69.93 -18.98
CA THR A 9 19.80 -70.65 -17.72
C THR A 9 21.24 -70.24 -17.32
N ARG A 10 21.72 -70.11 -16.07
CA ARG A 10 22.20 -71.15 -15.11
C ARG A 10 22.91 -70.37 -13.96
N ASN A 11 22.57 -70.50 -12.68
CA ASN A 11 22.86 -71.57 -11.68
C ASN A 11 24.09 -71.29 -10.78
N LYS A 12 23.88 -71.13 -9.46
CA LYS A 12 24.52 -71.85 -8.33
C LYS A 12 24.22 -71.15 -6.98
N THR A 13 23.24 -71.55 -6.16
CA THR A 13 23.24 -72.53 -5.04
C THR A 13 24.28 -72.39 -3.90
N ARG A 14 23.80 -71.99 -2.70
CA ARG A 14 23.88 -72.66 -1.37
C ARG A 14 23.23 -71.73 -0.31
N ALA A 15 22.04 -71.99 0.25
CA ALA A 15 21.63 -72.96 1.30
C ALA A 15 22.51 -72.88 2.56
N ARG A 16 22.05 -72.85 3.83
CA ARG A 16 20.80 -72.97 4.62
C ARG A 16 21.24 -72.54 6.05
N THR A 17 20.45 -72.04 7.00
CA THR A 17 19.49 -72.78 7.86
C THR A 17 18.84 -71.79 8.85
N ALA A 18 17.63 -72.13 9.29
CA ALA A 18 16.80 -71.40 10.24
C ALA A 18 16.98 -71.87 11.69
N SER A 19 16.60 -71.04 12.68
CA SER A 19 16.04 -71.50 13.97
C SER A 19 15.34 -70.35 14.70
N SER A 20 14.11 -70.64 15.16
CA SER A 20 13.23 -69.89 16.07
C SER A 20 13.80 -69.79 17.51
N LYS A 21 13.35 -68.98 18.49
CA LYS A 21 12.00 -68.66 19.00
C LYS A 21 12.09 -67.60 20.14
N SER A 22 11.01 -66.82 20.29
CA SER A 22 10.40 -66.23 21.51
C SER A 22 11.05 -65.16 22.42
N ALA A 23 10.26 -64.07 22.57
CA ALA A 23 9.80 -63.39 23.81
C ALA A 23 10.57 -62.17 24.38
N ALA A 24 9.79 -61.07 24.49
CA ALA A 24 9.77 -60.01 25.51
C ALA A 24 9.99 -58.56 25.00
N THR A 25 9.02 -57.71 25.34
CA THR A 25 8.81 -56.29 24.98
C THR A 25 9.62 -55.32 25.88
N PRO A 26 9.53 -53.98 25.74
CA PRO A 26 10.47 -53.10 25.04
C PRO A 26 11.31 -52.20 25.97
N ARG A 27 12.47 -51.70 25.53
CA ARG A 27 13.14 -50.54 26.16
C ARG A 27 13.80 -49.61 25.14
N ARG A 28 13.30 -48.36 25.15
CA ARG A 28 13.88 -47.07 24.74
C ARG A 28 15.33 -47.10 24.22
N ALA A 29 15.51 -46.65 22.98
CA ALA A 29 16.69 -45.89 22.56
C ALA A 29 16.34 -45.04 21.33
N ALA A 30 15.82 -43.85 21.59
CA ALA A 30 15.82 -42.75 20.62
C ALA A 30 17.19 -42.06 20.64
N ALA A 31 17.50 -41.41 19.52
CA ALA A 31 18.54 -40.40 19.32
C ALA A 31 20.00 -40.87 19.32
N LYS A 32 20.51 -41.12 18.11
CA LYS A 32 21.83 -40.64 17.66
C LYS A 32 22.00 -40.92 16.17
N ARG A 33 21.68 -39.91 15.35
CA ARG A 33 22.26 -39.66 14.02
C ARG A 33 21.83 -38.26 13.63
N ASP A 34 22.72 -37.32 13.91
CA ASP A 34 22.94 -36.08 13.14
C ASP A 34 24.10 -35.33 13.79
N ALA A 35 25.32 -35.64 13.32
CA ALA A 35 26.52 -34.84 13.57
C ALA A 35 27.60 -35.27 12.57
N ALA A 36 27.58 -34.69 11.36
CA ALA A 36 28.76 -34.52 10.51
C ALA A 36 28.40 -33.69 9.26
N GLY A 37 28.44 -32.37 9.40
CA GLY A 37 28.41 -31.40 8.30
C GLY A 37 28.89 -30.06 8.83
N ALA A 38 30.19 -29.79 8.69
CA ALA A 38 30.87 -28.65 9.28
C ALA A 38 30.55 -27.32 8.57
N ALA A 39 30.23 -26.32 9.40
CA ALA A 39 30.62 -24.90 9.34
C ALA A 39 30.77 -24.22 7.95
N GLY A 40 29.69 -23.55 7.52
CA GLY A 40 29.74 -22.31 6.76
C GLY A 40 29.10 -21.20 7.61
N ALA A 41 29.83 -20.12 7.88
CA ALA A 41 29.44 -19.02 8.76
C ALA A 41 28.38 -18.11 8.12
N GLY A 42 27.13 -18.57 8.09
CA GLY A 42 25.95 -17.72 7.83
C GLY A 42 25.27 -17.35 9.15
N GLY A 43 24.79 -16.11 9.26
CA GLY A 43 24.01 -15.66 10.41
C GLY A 43 22.75 -16.51 10.62
N ARG A 44 22.28 -16.60 11.86
CA ARG A 44 21.15 -17.48 12.26
C ARG A 44 19.91 -16.69 12.64
N ALA A 45 20.02 -15.39 12.87
CA ALA A 45 18.89 -14.59 13.33
C ALA A 45 17.87 -14.42 12.21
N ARG A 46 16.60 -14.70 12.51
CA ARG A 46 15.48 -14.65 11.57
C ARG A 46 14.60 -13.42 11.76
N THR A 47 14.74 -12.72 12.88
CA THR A 47 13.95 -11.53 13.19
C THR A 47 14.80 -10.46 13.87
N ILE A 48 14.55 -9.20 13.52
CA ILE A 48 15.20 -8.03 14.11
C ILE A 48 14.20 -7.29 14.98
N ILE A 49 14.55 -6.97 16.22
CA ILE A 49 13.72 -6.21 17.13
C ILE A 49 14.42 -4.88 17.44
N TYR A 50 13.82 -3.80 16.97
CA TYR A 50 14.20 -2.45 17.33
C TYR A 50 13.55 -2.07 18.66
N VAL A 51 14.25 -1.35 19.52
CA VAL A 51 13.74 -0.90 20.82
C VAL A 51 13.92 0.61 20.92
N HIS A 52 12.80 1.32 21.08
CA HIS A 52 12.76 2.77 21.18
C HIS A 52 11.77 3.20 22.27
N GLY A 53 12.11 4.24 23.05
CA GLY A 53 11.32 4.62 24.21
C GLY A 53 11.39 6.08 24.67
N ILE A 54 11.84 7.03 23.83
CA ILE A 54 12.06 8.43 24.27
C ILE A 54 11.49 9.46 23.30
N GLY A 55 10.75 10.43 23.85
CA GLY A 55 10.25 11.59 23.10
C GLY A 55 9.06 11.28 22.19
N ASN A 56 8.51 12.33 21.59
CA ASN A 56 7.47 12.17 20.58
C ASN A 56 8.11 11.77 19.25
N LYS A 57 7.74 10.60 18.73
CA LYS A 57 8.18 10.09 17.44
C LYS A 57 6.99 9.76 16.54
N PRO A 58 7.23 9.50 15.24
CA PRO A 58 6.19 9.05 14.33
C PRO A 58 5.56 7.74 14.78
N LEU A 59 4.47 7.36 14.12
CA LEU A 59 3.81 6.08 14.37
C LEU A 59 4.82 4.91 14.28
N PRO A 60 4.65 3.85 15.09
CA PRO A 60 5.57 2.71 15.13
C PRO A 60 5.88 2.12 13.75
N GLU A 61 4.86 1.99 12.90
CA GLU A 61 5.00 1.54 11.51
C GLU A 61 5.93 2.41 10.66
N THR A 62 5.87 3.73 10.86
CA THR A 62 6.68 4.71 10.13
C THR A 62 8.12 4.66 10.64
N LEU A 63 8.31 4.65 11.96
CA LEU A 63 9.64 4.60 12.57
C LEU A 63 10.37 3.28 12.25
N LYS A 64 9.66 2.15 12.31
CA LYS A 64 10.17 0.84 11.88
C LYS A 64 10.60 0.86 10.42
N CYS A 65 9.78 1.45 9.54
CA CYS A 65 10.09 1.56 8.12
C CYS A 65 11.37 2.40 7.89
N GLN A 66 11.50 3.54 8.57
CA GLN A 66 12.69 4.39 8.53
C GLN A 66 13.95 3.63 8.97
N TRP A 67 13.85 2.85 10.04
CA TRP A 67 14.97 2.09 10.59
C TRP A 67 15.37 0.90 9.72
N ASP A 68 14.40 0.19 9.13
CA ASP A 68 14.66 -0.84 8.13
C ASP A 68 15.35 -0.25 6.88
N GLU A 69 14.86 0.89 6.36
CA GLU A 69 15.49 1.56 5.22
C GLU A 69 16.89 2.08 5.56
N ALA A 70 17.11 2.60 6.76
CA ALA A 70 18.43 3.04 7.20
C ALA A 70 19.44 1.88 7.29
N LEU A 71 19.02 0.74 7.84
CA LEU A 71 19.90 -0.40 8.11
C LEU A 71 20.10 -1.31 6.88
N PHE A 72 19.05 -1.51 6.06
CA PHE A 72 19.05 -2.46 4.94
C PHE A 72 18.86 -1.82 3.57
N GLY A 73 18.39 -0.57 3.50
CA GLY A 73 18.02 0.09 2.24
C GLY A 73 16.65 -0.35 1.69
N PHE A 74 15.88 -1.14 2.44
CA PHE A 74 14.52 -1.53 2.12
C PHE A 74 13.78 -2.01 3.38
N ASN A 75 12.44 -1.91 3.39
CA ASN A 75 11.61 -2.37 4.50
C ASN A 75 11.58 -3.91 4.61
N LEU A 76 11.82 -4.45 5.81
CA LEU A 76 11.92 -5.90 6.05
C LEU A 76 10.58 -6.61 6.24
N GLY A 77 9.47 -5.88 6.37
CA GLY A 77 8.13 -6.43 6.59
C GLY A 77 8.01 -7.15 7.94
N GLU A 78 7.44 -8.35 7.94
CA GLU A 78 7.26 -9.22 9.13
C GLU A 78 8.57 -9.62 9.82
N ARG A 79 9.71 -9.46 9.13
CA ARG A 79 11.02 -9.93 9.57
C ARG A 79 11.76 -8.95 10.49
N SER A 80 11.19 -7.78 10.71
CA SER A 80 11.59 -6.88 11.78
C SER A 80 10.38 -6.47 12.61
N ARG A 81 10.60 -6.05 13.85
CA ARG A 81 9.59 -5.62 14.82
C ARG A 81 10.10 -4.39 15.56
N LEU A 82 9.21 -3.56 16.06
CA LEU A 82 9.56 -2.40 16.88
C LEU A 82 8.87 -2.51 18.24
N ALA A 83 9.67 -2.69 19.30
CA ALA A 83 9.26 -2.47 20.67
C ALA A 83 9.26 -0.96 20.94
N TYR A 84 8.08 -0.36 20.92
CA TYR A 84 7.86 1.08 20.99
C TYR A 84 7.07 1.43 22.23
N TRP A 85 7.55 2.40 23.00
CA TRP A 85 6.77 3.00 24.09
C TRP A 85 6.89 4.52 24.06
N VAL A 86 5.75 5.21 24.18
CA VAL A 86 5.68 6.68 24.33
C VAL A 86 4.57 7.02 25.33
N ASN A 87 4.85 7.98 26.20
CA ASN A 87 3.88 8.50 27.15
C ASN A 87 2.83 9.37 26.43
N ARG A 88 1.67 8.77 26.07
CA ARG A 88 0.60 9.48 25.34
C ARG A 88 -0.13 10.53 26.17
N LEU A 89 -0.02 10.52 27.50
CA LEU A 89 -0.51 11.63 28.33
C LEU A 89 0.37 12.88 28.16
N ARG A 90 1.65 12.69 27.81
CA ARG A 90 2.62 13.78 27.59
C ARG A 90 2.73 14.17 26.12
N TYR A 91 2.60 13.20 25.21
CA TYR A 91 2.66 13.38 23.76
C TYR A 91 1.38 12.79 23.13
N PRO A 92 0.26 13.54 23.16
CA PRO A 92 -1.03 13.02 22.73
C PRO A 92 -1.04 12.64 21.25
N GLU A 93 -0.34 13.38 20.39
CA GLU A 93 -0.28 13.12 18.95
C GLU A 93 1.14 12.74 18.51
N PRO A 94 1.32 11.73 17.64
CA PRO A 94 2.61 11.36 17.07
C PRO A 94 3.13 12.43 16.10
N VAL A 95 4.45 12.51 15.93
CA VAL A 95 5.07 13.41 14.94
C VAL A 95 4.75 12.93 13.52
N ALA A 96 4.28 13.82 12.65
CA ALA A 96 4.05 13.49 11.25
C ALA A 96 5.40 13.23 10.54
N ALA A 97 5.56 12.05 9.93
CA ALA A 97 6.74 11.71 9.15
C ALA A 97 6.39 10.68 8.07
N THR A 98 7.33 10.42 7.16
CA THR A 98 7.20 9.39 6.13
C THR A 98 8.30 8.36 6.28
N CYS A 99 8.18 7.20 5.63
CA CYS A 99 9.26 6.21 5.66
C CYS A 99 10.61 6.74 5.13
N LYS A 100 10.59 7.74 4.25
CA LYS A 100 11.79 8.31 3.63
C LYS A 100 12.46 9.43 4.43
N SER A 101 11.81 9.99 5.43
CA SER A 101 12.42 11.02 6.29
C SER A 101 13.40 10.39 7.29
N ALA A 102 14.49 11.06 7.60
CA ALA A 102 15.33 10.70 8.75
C ALA A 102 14.53 10.90 10.05
N ASP A 103 14.85 10.12 11.08
CA ASP A 103 14.23 10.23 12.41
C ASP A 103 14.79 11.42 13.21
N ALA A 104 14.80 12.61 12.59
CA ALA A 104 15.40 13.81 13.15
C ALA A 104 14.90 14.05 14.59
N THR A 105 15.82 14.45 15.46
CA THR A 105 15.50 14.96 16.80
C THR A 105 15.03 16.41 16.78
N GLN A 106 15.01 17.04 15.60
CA GLN A 106 14.64 18.44 15.37
C GLN A 106 13.48 18.56 14.37
N PRO A 107 12.48 19.43 14.61
CA PRO A 107 11.51 19.82 13.59
C PRO A 107 12.20 20.63 12.49
N ASP A 108 11.85 20.36 11.23
CA ASP A 108 12.35 21.09 10.07
C ASP A 108 12.01 22.60 10.16
N GLY A 109 13.04 23.47 10.19
CA GLY A 109 12.84 24.92 10.05
C GLY A 109 13.80 25.87 10.77
N VAL A 110 14.72 25.41 11.63
CA VAL A 110 15.67 26.30 12.33
C VAL A 110 17.06 26.24 11.67
N THR A 111 17.47 27.34 11.03
CA THR A 111 18.70 27.45 10.22
C THR A 111 19.89 28.12 10.94
N ASP A 112 19.81 28.36 12.25
CA ASP A 112 20.88 29.06 12.98
C ASP A 112 21.53 28.20 14.09
N PRO A 113 22.77 27.73 13.90
CA PRO A 113 23.51 26.99 14.93
C PRO A 113 23.94 27.84 16.14
N ALA A 114 23.89 29.19 16.05
CA ALA A 114 24.18 30.09 17.17
C ALA A 114 22.95 30.37 18.06
N ALA A 115 21.73 30.22 17.53
CA ALA A 115 20.49 30.49 18.25
C ALA A 115 20.16 29.45 19.35
N PHE A 116 20.76 28.25 19.28
CA PHE A 116 20.57 27.22 20.30
C PHE A 116 21.35 27.49 21.60
N GLY A 117 22.36 28.38 21.56
CA GLY A 117 23.10 28.80 22.74
C GLY A 117 22.32 29.74 23.67
N ILE A 118 21.24 30.36 23.19
CA ILE A 118 20.52 31.42 23.93
C ILE A 118 19.06 31.05 24.20
N ASN A 119 18.38 30.27 23.34
CA ASN A 119 16.99 29.85 23.59
C ASN A 119 16.84 28.55 24.41
N ALA A 120 17.96 27.93 24.83
CA ALA A 120 17.98 26.91 25.88
C ALA A 120 17.94 27.52 27.32
N LEU A 121 17.75 28.84 27.42
CA LEU A 121 17.42 29.57 28.64
C LEU A 121 15.93 29.94 28.52
N GLY A 122 15.09 29.17 29.20
CA GLY A 122 13.67 29.05 28.88
C GLY A 122 12.84 30.34 28.95
N GLU A 123 11.67 30.28 28.33
CA GLU A 123 10.55 31.15 28.71
C GLU A 123 10.16 30.91 30.18
N PRO A 124 9.79 31.97 30.91
CA PRO A 124 9.42 31.86 32.32
C PRO A 124 8.07 31.15 32.43
N VAL A 125 8.08 29.93 32.97
CA VAL A 125 6.85 29.27 33.42
C VAL A 125 6.38 30.00 34.67
N ALA A 126 5.21 30.63 34.60
CA ALA A 126 4.56 31.24 35.75
C ALA A 126 4.32 30.19 36.86
N GLY A 127 4.74 30.49 38.09
CA GLY A 127 4.26 29.80 39.29
C GLY A 127 5.27 29.11 40.20
N VAL A 128 6.59 29.34 40.10
CA VAL A 128 7.54 28.88 41.13
C VAL A 128 8.68 29.89 41.33
N GLU A 129 8.57 30.72 42.39
CA GLU A 129 9.67 31.54 42.92
C GLU A 129 10.86 30.69 43.46
N PRO A 130 12.06 31.29 43.65
CA PRO A 130 13.34 30.63 43.39
C PRO A 130 13.97 29.92 44.59
N LEU A 131 14.55 28.74 44.35
CA LEU A 131 15.56 28.13 45.22
C LEU A 131 16.92 28.15 44.51
N ILE A 132 17.50 29.35 44.42
CA ILE A 132 18.94 29.53 44.19
C ILE A 132 19.49 30.16 45.47
N PRO A 133 20.37 29.48 46.22
CA PRO A 133 21.12 30.11 47.30
C PRO A 133 21.91 31.31 46.74
N GLN A 134 21.66 32.49 47.30
CA GLN A 134 22.41 33.70 47.03
C GLN A 134 23.81 33.56 47.62
N GLU A 135 24.78 33.03 46.87
CA GLU A 135 26.20 33.22 47.17
C GLU A 135 27.04 32.67 46.00
N VAL A 136 27.48 33.57 45.12
CA VAL A 136 28.82 33.69 44.49
C VAL A 136 28.70 34.81 43.44
N SER A 137 28.92 36.05 43.88
CA SER A 137 28.92 37.26 43.05
C SER A 137 30.33 37.59 42.54
N ASP A 138 31.03 36.64 41.93
CA ASP A 138 32.45 36.88 41.59
C ASP A 138 32.65 37.26 40.12
N ALA A 139 32.80 38.56 39.86
CA ALA A 139 33.04 39.16 38.53
C ALA A 139 34.33 38.67 37.85
N ARG A 140 35.16 37.92 38.59
CA ARG A 140 36.36 37.23 38.09
C ARG A 140 36.02 35.95 37.33
N ALA A 141 35.02 35.18 37.79
CA ALA A 141 34.60 33.93 37.15
C ALA A 141 33.95 34.17 35.78
N ARG A 142 33.18 35.25 35.64
CA ARG A 142 32.60 35.67 34.34
C ARG A 142 33.67 36.09 33.33
N ARG A 143 34.73 36.77 33.77
CA ARG A 143 35.86 37.14 32.88
C ARG A 143 36.72 35.94 32.49
N SER A 144 36.92 34.97 33.37
CA SER A 144 37.60 33.72 33.04
C SER A 144 36.78 32.87 32.05
N LEU A 145 35.45 32.82 32.20
CA LEU A 145 34.53 32.13 31.27
C LEU A 145 34.48 32.80 29.89
N ALA A 146 34.47 34.14 29.83
CA ALA A 146 34.54 34.88 28.56
C ALA A 146 35.88 34.65 27.85
N ARG A 147 36.99 34.61 28.59
CA ARG A 147 38.33 34.36 28.06
C ARG A 147 38.52 32.91 27.57
N ILE A 148 37.95 31.94 28.29
CA ILE A 148 37.92 30.53 27.85
C ILE A 148 37.08 30.40 26.57
N ALA A 149 35.92 31.06 26.49
CA ALA A 149 35.06 31.06 25.29
C ALA A 149 35.74 31.71 24.07
N GLU A 150 36.55 32.76 24.28
CA GLU A 150 37.41 33.38 23.25
C GLU A 150 38.59 32.49 22.84
N GLU A 151 39.14 31.71 23.77
CA GLU A 151 40.22 30.75 23.49
C GLU A 151 39.73 29.47 22.78
N THR A 152 38.49 29.00 23.04
CA THR A 152 37.88 27.89 22.28
C THR A 152 37.45 28.27 20.88
N THR A 153 37.13 29.55 20.62
CA THR A 153 36.81 30.02 19.26
C THR A 153 38.05 30.31 18.41
N ARG A 154 39.24 30.46 19.02
CA ARG A 154 40.50 30.69 18.30
C ARG A 154 41.30 29.42 17.97
N ARG A 155 40.86 28.24 18.40
CA ARG A 155 41.50 26.98 18.03
C ARG A 155 40.50 26.06 17.33
N VAL A 156 40.77 25.88 16.03
CA VAL A 156 40.51 24.71 15.17
C VAL A 156 39.76 25.12 13.88
N ASP A 157 40.50 25.80 12.97
CA ASP A 157 40.35 25.58 11.53
C ASP A 157 41.00 24.23 11.20
N VAL A 158 40.29 23.13 11.45
CA VAL A 158 40.76 21.79 11.06
C VAL A 158 39.67 21.09 10.29
N ASP A 159 40.04 20.62 9.10
CA ASP A 159 39.24 19.77 8.22
C ASP A 159 38.64 18.59 9.02
N PRO A 160 37.29 18.47 9.12
CA PRO A 160 36.61 17.40 9.85
C PRO A 160 36.96 15.98 9.35
N ARG A 161 37.54 15.85 8.14
CA ARG A 161 37.97 14.57 7.57
C ARG A 161 39.39 14.14 7.97
N ALA A 162 40.15 15.02 8.65
CA ALA A 162 41.56 14.79 8.99
C ALA A 162 41.79 14.23 10.42
N LEU A 163 40.75 14.16 11.27
CA LEU A 163 40.85 13.70 12.67
C LEU A 163 40.39 12.25 12.82
N GLY A 164 41.35 11.33 12.93
CA GLY A 164 41.08 9.92 13.21
C GLY A 164 40.55 9.69 14.64
N ALA A 165 39.75 8.63 14.83
CA ALA A 165 39.09 8.27 16.10
C ALA A 165 40.04 8.08 17.32
N ALA A 166 41.36 8.09 17.12
CA ALA A 166 42.37 8.01 18.17
C ALA A 166 42.65 9.34 18.89
N SER A 167 42.13 10.47 18.40
CA SER A 167 42.44 11.82 18.93
C SER A 167 41.60 12.25 20.13
N TYR A 168 40.57 11.49 20.50
CA TYR A 168 39.65 11.83 21.58
C TYR A 168 39.89 10.95 22.80
N GLY A 169 40.41 11.55 23.87
CA GLY A 169 40.64 10.87 25.15
C GLY A 169 39.33 10.34 25.77
N PRO A 170 39.39 9.28 26.60
CA PRO A 170 38.24 8.52 27.11
C PRO A 170 37.29 9.29 28.05
N ARG A 171 37.55 10.58 28.32
CA ARG A 171 36.71 11.44 29.17
C ARG A 171 36.61 12.82 28.54
N ILE A 172 35.52 13.10 27.85
CA ILE A 172 35.29 14.46 27.34
C ILE A 172 34.32 15.17 28.28
N LEU A 173 34.90 15.70 29.36
CA LEU A 173 34.55 16.97 30.00
C LEU A 173 35.55 17.17 31.16
N PRO A 174 36.70 17.82 30.93
CA PRO A 174 37.65 18.16 31.99
C PRO A 174 37.14 19.39 32.75
N LEU A 175 35.93 19.31 33.32
CA LEU A 175 35.32 20.40 34.07
C LEU A 175 35.39 20.13 35.57
N PRO A 176 35.59 21.17 36.40
CA PRO A 176 35.47 21.07 37.86
C PRO A 176 34.13 20.44 38.25
N ARG A 177 34.12 19.58 39.28
CA ARG A 177 32.94 18.89 39.84
C ARG A 177 31.62 19.68 39.79
N PRO A 178 31.56 20.94 40.27
CA PRO A 178 30.31 21.71 40.28
C PRO A 178 29.77 22.06 38.88
N LEU A 179 30.64 22.21 37.88
CA LEU A 179 30.24 22.55 36.51
C LEU A 179 29.79 21.31 35.72
N ARG A 180 30.41 20.15 36.00
CA ARG A 180 29.92 18.84 35.55
C ARG A 180 28.53 18.55 36.14
N GLU A 181 28.34 18.76 37.44
CA GLU A 181 27.01 18.61 38.08
C GLU A 181 25.96 19.57 37.49
N LEU A 182 26.34 20.80 37.12
CA LEU A 182 25.45 21.77 36.50
C LEU A 182 25.02 21.36 35.07
N ILE A 183 25.97 20.88 34.26
CA ILE A 183 25.72 20.41 32.88
C ILE A 183 24.93 19.11 32.91
N THR A 184 25.31 18.16 33.77
CA THR A 184 24.53 16.95 34.02
C THR A 184 23.13 17.32 34.46
N ARG A 185 22.91 18.16 35.49
CA ARG A 185 21.55 18.62 35.90
C ARG A 185 20.73 19.26 34.78
N ARG A 186 21.37 19.99 33.85
CA ARG A 186 20.70 20.63 32.70
C ARG A 186 20.35 19.64 31.60
N ILE A 187 21.25 18.70 31.27
CA ILE A 187 20.99 17.58 30.36
C ILE A 187 19.90 16.69 30.95
N THR A 188 20.01 16.33 32.23
CA THR A 188 19.00 15.63 33.00
C THR A 188 17.67 16.39 32.87
N LYS A 189 17.56 17.72 33.06
CA LYS A 189 16.26 18.45 32.94
C LYS A 189 15.55 18.35 31.57
N LEU A 190 16.27 18.27 30.45
CA LEU A 190 15.70 18.12 29.10
C LEU A 190 15.46 16.65 28.73
N PHE A 191 16.25 15.73 29.26
CA PHE A 191 16.19 14.27 29.08
C PHE A 191 15.26 13.57 30.11
N LEU A 192 14.83 14.30 31.16
CA LEU A 192 14.37 13.72 32.42
C LEU A 192 13.03 13.05 32.33
N LYS A 193 12.05 13.55 31.58
CA LYS A 193 10.68 13.13 31.90
C LYS A 193 10.38 11.68 31.51
N ASP A 194 10.84 11.20 30.34
CA ASP A 194 10.60 9.82 29.88
C ASP A 194 11.62 8.83 30.49
N VAL A 195 12.86 9.24 30.69
CA VAL A 195 13.89 8.42 31.36
C VAL A 195 13.61 8.30 32.87
N ASN A 196 13.08 9.35 33.50
CA ASN A 196 12.61 9.30 34.89
C ASN A 196 11.45 8.32 35.04
N ASP A 197 10.53 8.29 34.08
CA ASP A 197 9.43 7.33 34.08
C ASP A 197 9.94 5.88 34.13
N PHE A 198 10.99 5.55 33.37
CA PHE A 198 11.62 4.22 33.44
C PHE A 198 12.40 3.97 34.75
N LEU A 199 13.20 4.94 35.20
CA LEU A 199 14.11 4.75 36.35
C LEU A 199 13.42 4.85 37.72
N PHE A 200 12.27 5.52 37.81
CA PHE A 200 11.63 5.85 39.09
C PHE A 200 10.15 5.46 39.17
N VAL A 201 9.45 5.25 38.05
CA VAL A 201 8.02 4.87 38.05
C VAL A 201 7.88 3.40 37.64
N GLU A 202 7.65 2.52 38.62
CA GLU A 202 7.60 1.07 38.41
C GLU A 202 6.55 0.64 37.39
N GLU A 203 5.34 1.21 37.47
CA GLU A 203 4.25 0.91 36.53
C GLU A 203 4.63 1.23 35.08
N ARG A 204 5.26 2.38 34.83
CA ARG A 204 5.70 2.80 33.49
C ARG A 204 6.86 1.95 33.00
N ARG A 205 7.78 1.56 33.89
CA ARG A 205 8.85 0.61 33.57
C ARG A 205 8.29 -0.75 33.16
N GLU A 206 7.29 -1.28 33.86
CA GLU A 206 6.66 -2.55 33.49
C GLU A 206 5.96 -2.48 32.12
N ALA A 207 5.31 -1.36 31.80
CA ALA A 207 4.74 -1.16 30.46
C ALA A 207 5.82 -1.17 29.36
N MET A 208 6.98 -0.53 29.60
CA MET A 208 8.11 -0.58 28.66
C MET A 208 8.70 -1.99 28.54
N ARG A 209 8.86 -2.71 29.65
CA ARG A 209 9.34 -4.11 29.65
C ARG A 209 8.42 -5.01 28.84
N ARG A 210 7.11 -4.85 29.03
CA ARG A 210 6.07 -5.61 28.33
C ARG A 210 6.19 -5.46 26.81
N SER A 211 6.41 -4.23 26.33
CA SER A 211 6.55 -3.93 24.90
C SER A 211 7.66 -4.72 24.20
N LEU A 212 8.76 -5.04 24.89
CA LEU A 212 9.84 -5.86 24.32
C LEU A 212 9.61 -7.35 24.56
N ARG A 213 9.16 -7.75 25.75
CA ARG A 213 8.89 -9.16 26.06
C ARG A 213 7.83 -9.78 25.15
N GLU A 214 6.76 -9.05 24.86
CA GLU A 214 5.72 -9.53 23.94
C GLU A 214 6.29 -9.77 22.54
N ARG A 215 7.18 -8.91 22.04
CA ARG A 215 7.79 -9.00 20.70
C ARG A 215 8.78 -10.16 20.59
N LEU A 216 9.35 -10.59 21.72
CA LEU A 216 10.18 -11.81 21.82
C LEU A 216 9.30 -13.07 21.93
N ALA A 217 8.24 -13.01 22.73
CA ALA A 217 7.35 -14.12 23.03
C ALA A 217 6.54 -14.63 21.82
N THR A 218 6.33 -13.82 20.78
CA THR A 218 5.58 -14.23 19.57
C THR A 218 6.35 -15.20 18.65
N GLY A 219 7.56 -15.61 19.00
CA GLY A 219 8.37 -16.55 18.21
C GLY A 219 9.09 -15.88 17.03
N GLY A 220 9.73 -16.66 16.16
CA GLY A 220 10.56 -16.13 15.06
C GLY A 220 12.03 -15.92 15.40
N GLY A 221 12.48 -16.38 16.56
CA GLY A 221 13.91 -16.42 16.91
C GLY A 221 14.70 -17.38 16.01
N PRO A 222 16.04 -17.28 15.97
CA PRO A 222 16.90 -16.40 16.77
C PRO A 222 16.78 -14.90 16.43
N PHE A 223 17.12 -14.01 17.36
CA PHE A 223 16.85 -12.57 17.27
C PHE A 223 18.11 -11.69 17.23
N VAL A 224 18.01 -10.55 16.55
CA VAL A 224 18.88 -9.38 16.75
C VAL A 224 18.08 -8.30 17.48
N VAL A 225 18.60 -7.77 18.58
CA VAL A 225 17.96 -6.68 19.34
C VAL A 225 18.78 -5.41 19.21
N ILE A 226 18.17 -4.30 18.80
CA ILE A 226 18.84 -3.00 18.62
C ILE A 226 18.14 -1.94 19.45
N GLY A 227 18.81 -1.43 20.49
CA GLY A 227 18.31 -0.37 21.35
C GLY A 227 18.90 0.99 21.00
N HIS A 228 18.07 2.02 20.84
CA HIS A 228 18.50 3.41 20.67
C HIS A 228 18.14 4.25 21.88
N SER A 229 19.08 5.05 22.38
CA SER A 229 18.83 5.98 23.50
C SER A 229 18.21 5.26 24.71
N GLN A 230 17.06 5.72 25.25
CA GLN A 230 16.32 5.03 26.31
C GLN A 230 15.95 3.57 25.98
N GLY A 231 15.73 3.25 24.70
CA GLY A 231 15.48 1.88 24.26
C GLY A 231 16.63 0.92 24.57
N SER A 232 17.87 1.41 24.65
CA SER A 232 19.02 0.61 25.13
C SER A 232 18.85 0.18 26.60
N MET A 233 18.29 1.06 27.44
CA MET A 233 18.06 0.77 28.86
C MET A 233 16.95 -0.26 29.04
N VAL A 234 15.85 -0.09 28.31
CA VAL A 234 14.72 -1.04 28.31
C VAL A 234 15.19 -2.42 27.82
N ALA A 235 15.93 -2.46 26.72
CA ALA A 235 16.48 -3.69 26.19
C ALA A 235 17.43 -4.37 27.18
N TYR A 236 18.39 -3.64 27.74
CA TYR A 236 19.33 -4.19 28.73
C TYR A 236 18.61 -4.76 29.96
N ASP A 237 17.61 -4.05 30.48
CA ASP A 237 16.83 -4.47 31.65
C ASP A 237 16.02 -5.75 31.39
N VAL A 238 15.28 -5.81 30.27
CA VAL A 238 14.54 -7.00 29.87
C VAL A 238 15.47 -8.18 29.65
N LEU A 239 16.52 -8.00 28.86
CA LEU A 239 17.48 -9.07 28.53
C LEU A 239 18.23 -9.58 29.77
N SER A 240 18.50 -8.71 30.75
CA SER A 240 19.14 -9.09 32.02
C SER A 240 18.23 -9.96 32.90
N ALA A 241 16.91 -9.85 32.72
CA ALA A 241 15.92 -10.62 33.47
C ALA A 241 15.55 -11.96 32.83
N LEU A 242 15.98 -12.22 31.58
CA LEU A 242 15.70 -13.47 30.86
C LEU A 242 16.59 -14.62 31.35
N ALA A 243 16.07 -15.84 31.31
CA ALA A 243 16.89 -17.04 31.46
C ALA A 243 17.74 -17.27 30.19
N PRO A 244 18.94 -17.90 30.28
CA PRO A 244 19.88 -18.02 29.16
C PRO A 244 19.32 -18.69 27.89
N ASP A 245 18.36 -19.60 28.04
CA ASP A 245 17.76 -20.36 26.93
C ASP A 245 16.29 -19.98 26.68
N GLU A 246 15.79 -18.91 27.32
CA GLU A 246 14.39 -18.47 27.18
C GLU A 246 14.11 -17.92 25.77
N PHE A 247 15.02 -17.09 25.27
CA PHE A 247 15.01 -16.55 23.91
C PHE A 247 16.42 -16.58 23.33
N ASP A 248 16.54 -16.99 22.06
CA ASP A 248 17.83 -17.05 21.39
C ASP A 248 18.22 -15.65 20.84
N ILE A 249 19.06 -14.90 21.57
CA ILE A 249 19.53 -13.56 21.18
C ILE A 249 20.94 -13.64 20.60
N GLU A 250 21.02 -13.61 19.27
CA GLU A 250 22.28 -13.74 18.53
C GLU A 250 23.15 -12.48 18.66
N LEU A 251 22.52 -11.30 18.66
CA LEU A 251 23.21 -10.02 18.73
C LEU A 251 22.38 -8.98 19.47
N PHE A 252 23.01 -8.28 20.41
CA PHE A 252 22.49 -7.06 21.03
C PHE A 252 23.31 -5.86 20.57
N VAL A 253 22.66 -4.83 20.03
CA VAL A 253 23.31 -3.59 19.60
C VAL A 253 22.76 -2.41 20.38
N THR A 254 23.63 -1.57 20.93
CA THR A 254 23.25 -0.31 21.58
C THR A 254 23.79 0.87 20.80
N ILE A 255 22.92 1.84 20.47
CA ILE A 255 23.26 3.05 19.71
C ILE A 255 22.80 4.30 20.47
N GLY A 256 23.63 5.35 20.51
CA GLY A 256 23.30 6.58 21.24
C GLY A 256 22.98 6.33 22.72
N SER A 257 23.66 5.37 23.35
CA SER A 257 23.21 4.77 24.62
C SER A 257 23.58 5.59 25.86
N PRO A 258 22.64 5.81 26.81
CA PRO A 258 22.92 6.44 28.11
C PRO A 258 23.48 5.45 29.15
N LEU A 259 23.75 4.20 28.78
CA LEU A 259 24.25 3.16 29.70
C LEU A 259 25.61 3.50 30.35
N GLY A 260 26.37 4.42 29.76
CA GLY A 260 27.63 4.94 30.30
C GLY A 260 27.47 6.03 31.36
N LEU A 261 26.24 6.51 31.63
CA LEU A 261 26.00 7.51 32.67
C LEU A 261 25.99 6.84 34.05
N THR A 262 26.81 7.36 34.96
CA THR A 262 26.93 6.81 36.32
C THR A 262 25.59 6.78 37.05
N GLU A 263 24.77 7.81 36.91
CA GLU A 263 23.43 7.90 37.51
C GLU A 263 22.48 6.83 36.97
N VAL A 264 22.57 6.51 35.68
CA VAL A 264 21.79 5.44 35.05
C VAL A 264 22.24 4.08 35.56
N GLN A 265 23.55 3.86 35.65
CA GLN A 265 24.12 2.60 36.16
C GLN A 265 23.75 2.34 37.61
N ASP A 266 23.79 3.35 38.48
CA ASP A 266 23.39 3.23 39.88
C ASP A 266 21.95 2.71 40.01
N ARG A 267 21.04 3.27 39.22
CA ARG A 267 19.62 2.85 39.22
C ARG A 267 19.44 1.47 38.58
N LEU A 268 20.11 1.18 37.46
CA LEU A 268 20.04 -0.13 36.83
C LEU A 268 20.58 -1.25 37.73
N ARG A 269 21.58 -0.98 38.57
CA ARG A 269 22.07 -1.93 39.58
C ARG A 269 20.99 -2.28 40.59
N THR A 270 20.18 -1.32 41.01
CA THR A 270 19.02 -1.56 41.88
C THR A 270 17.93 -2.34 41.12
N ILE A 271 17.57 -1.91 39.91
CA ILE A 271 16.49 -2.51 39.11
C ILE A 271 16.78 -3.97 38.73
N THR A 272 18.03 -4.27 38.38
CA THR A 272 18.46 -5.62 37.96
C THR A 272 19.00 -6.48 39.11
N GLY A 273 19.04 -5.95 40.34
CA GLY A 273 19.55 -6.68 41.51
C GLY A 273 21.06 -6.96 41.49
N GLN A 274 21.85 -6.12 40.80
CA GLN A 274 23.29 -6.26 40.63
C GLN A 274 24.09 -5.21 41.43
N PRO A 275 24.27 -5.37 42.75
CA PRO A 275 24.72 -4.27 43.64
C PRO A 275 26.17 -3.81 43.42
N LYS A 276 27.03 -4.64 42.82
CA LYS A 276 28.47 -4.34 42.65
C LYS A 276 28.77 -3.74 41.28
N ARG A 277 28.53 -4.52 40.22
CA ARG A 277 28.85 -4.15 38.85
C ARG A 277 27.84 -4.80 37.91
N LEU A 278 27.34 -4.03 36.97
CA LEU A 278 26.47 -4.53 35.90
C LEU A 278 27.24 -5.55 35.05
N ALA A 279 26.56 -6.59 34.58
CA ALA A 279 27.14 -7.64 33.77
C ALA A 279 26.41 -7.76 32.44
N VAL A 280 27.10 -8.28 31.43
CA VAL A 280 26.49 -8.63 30.14
C VAL A 280 25.32 -9.60 30.37
N PRO A 281 24.12 -9.37 29.78
CA PRO A 281 22.99 -10.28 29.94
C PRO A 281 23.32 -11.69 29.45
N ARG A 282 22.97 -12.72 30.22
CA ARG A 282 23.36 -14.12 29.93
C ARG A 282 22.70 -14.70 28.68
N ALA A 283 21.54 -14.17 28.28
CA ALA A 283 20.82 -14.59 27.07
C ALA A 283 21.48 -14.05 25.78
N VAL A 284 22.43 -13.12 25.86
CA VAL A 284 23.04 -12.44 24.71
C VAL A 284 24.34 -13.15 24.31
N LYS A 285 24.44 -13.56 23.04
CA LYS A 285 25.66 -14.21 22.49
C LYS A 285 26.74 -13.22 22.03
N ARG A 286 26.36 -11.99 21.69
CA ARG A 286 27.29 -10.91 21.29
C ARG A 286 26.68 -9.54 21.58
N TRP A 287 27.46 -8.59 22.10
CA TRP A 287 27.01 -7.22 22.37
C TRP A 287 27.95 -6.19 21.73
N VAL A 288 27.42 -5.39 20.81
CA VAL A 288 28.12 -4.27 20.17
C VAL A 288 27.53 -2.94 20.63
N ASN A 289 28.37 -2.01 21.06
CA ASN A 289 27.98 -0.65 21.46
C ASN A 289 28.58 0.36 20.48
N VAL A 290 27.75 1.23 19.90
CA VAL A 290 28.19 2.27 18.96
C VAL A 290 27.84 3.66 19.49
N SER A 291 28.84 4.55 19.53
CA SER A 291 28.71 5.89 20.09
C SER A 291 29.35 6.97 19.20
N ASP A 292 28.72 8.13 19.12
CA ASP A 292 29.25 9.32 18.45
C ASP A 292 30.03 10.21 19.43
N PRO A 293 31.25 10.68 19.07
CA PRO A 293 31.99 11.67 19.82
C PRO A 293 31.22 12.94 20.24
N PHE A 294 30.28 13.41 19.44
CA PHE A 294 29.51 14.63 19.62
C PHE A 294 28.10 14.39 20.18
N ASP A 295 27.71 13.12 20.41
CA ASP A 295 26.42 12.80 21.03
C ASP A 295 26.50 13.04 22.56
N PRO A 296 25.77 14.04 23.09
CA PRO A 296 25.83 14.40 24.50
C PRO A 296 25.18 13.35 25.42
N VAL A 297 24.39 12.43 24.87
CA VAL A 297 23.76 11.33 25.62
C VAL A 297 24.78 10.22 25.92
N CYS A 298 25.78 10.06 25.05
CA CYS A 298 26.90 9.15 25.21
C CYS A 298 28.04 9.80 26.03
N ALA A 299 27.80 10.05 27.32
CA ALA A 299 28.79 10.69 28.18
C ALA A 299 30.07 9.84 28.37
N ASP A 300 29.91 8.53 28.63
CA ASP A 300 30.99 7.55 28.48
C ASP A 300 30.77 6.73 27.22
N LYS A 301 31.81 6.61 26.40
CA LYS A 301 31.78 6.04 25.05
C LYS A 301 32.26 4.59 25.04
N ARG A 302 32.73 4.07 26.18
CA ARG A 302 33.31 2.72 26.32
C ARG A 302 32.65 1.94 27.45
N LEU A 303 31.61 1.18 27.13
CA LEU A 303 30.88 0.36 28.11
C LEU A 303 31.64 -0.90 28.54
N ALA A 304 32.61 -1.37 27.76
CA ALA A 304 33.37 -2.60 28.05
C ALA A 304 34.11 -2.55 29.41
N GLU A 305 34.54 -1.36 29.82
CA GLU A 305 35.24 -1.16 31.09
C GLU A 305 34.28 -1.08 32.29
N GLU A 306 32.99 -0.86 32.03
CA GLU A 306 31.97 -0.62 33.06
C GLU A 306 31.11 -1.87 33.28
N TYR A 307 30.86 -2.66 32.23
CA TYR A 307 30.05 -3.89 32.27
C TYR A 307 30.95 -5.13 32.32
N ARG A 308 30.75 -5.97 33.34
CA ARG A 308 31.51 -7.21 33.51
C ARG A 308 31.11 -8.24 32.45
N ALA A 309 32.10 -8.86 31.81
CA ALA A 309 31.88 -9.99 30.91
C ALA A 309 31.11 -11.14 31.60
N SER A 310 30.24 -11.80 30.85
CA SER A 310 29.36 -12.87 31.33
C SER A 310 29.17 -13.89 30.21
N GLY A 311 29.22 -15.19 30.52
CA GLY A 311 29.05 -16.25 29.51
C GLY A 311 30.09 -16.24 28.38
N GLY A 312 31.26 -15.64 28.59
CA GLY A 312 32.30 -15.47 27.55
C GLY A 312 32.10 -14.26 26.64
N VAL A 313 31.06 -13.46 26.85
CA VAL A 313 30.73 -12.27 26.07
C VAL A 313 31.16 -11.01 26.81
N ALA A 314 31.85 -10.10 26.12
CA ALA A 314 32.20 -8.76 26.58
C ALA A 314 31.58 -7.72 25.61
N VAL A 315 31.47 -6.47 26.04
CA VAL A 315 30.96 -5.40 25.17
C VAL A 315 32.03 -5.02 24.14
N GLU A 316 31.64 -4.94 22.87
CA GLU A 316 32.48 -4.44 21.79
C GLU A 316 32.17 -2.97 21.52
N ASP A 317 33.02 -2.05 21.97
CA ASP A 317 32.81 -0.60 21.80
C ASP A 317 33.36 -0.07 20.45
N CYS A 318 32.51 0.64 19.73
CA CYS A 318 32.79 1.28 18.44
C CYS A 318 32.47 2.77 18.48
N VAL A 319 33.50 3.62 18.51
CA VAL A 319 33.30 5.09 18.42
C VAL A 319 33.36 5.53 16.96
N ARG A 320 32.27 6.08 16.43
CA ARG A 320 32.13 6.53 15.03
C ARG A 320 31.24 7.76 14.96
N LEU A 321 31.58 8.68 14.06
CA LEU A 321 30.69 9.82 13.76
C LEU A 321 29.43 9.30 13.09
N ASN A 322 28.28 9.66 13.65
CA ASN A 322 26.95 9.47 13.12
C ASN A 322 26.85 10.10 11.72
N ALA A 323 26.16 9.45 10.79
CA ALA A 323 26.02 9.93 9.43
C ALA A 323 25.35 11.32 9.35
N ASP A 324 24.54 11.66 10.35
CA ASP A 324 23.84 12.94 10.45
C ASP A 324 24.61 13.97 11.32
N SER A 325 25.80 13.64 11.81
CA SER A 325 26.70 14.57 12.52
C SER A 325 27.38 15.57 11.58
N PRO A 326 27.63 16.81 12.05
CA PRO A 326 27.39 17.33 13.40
C PRO A 326 25.97 17.90 13.60
N ARG A 327 25.08 17.79 12.61
CA ARG A 327 23.75 18.43 12.64
C ARG A 327 22.79 17.76 13.61
N ASP A 328 22.79 16.42 13.65
CA ASP A 328 22.00 15.61 14.59
C ASP A 328 22.81 14.37 15.06
N PRO A 329 23.75 14.54 16.01
CA PRO A 329 24.61 13.45 16.45
C PRO A 329 23.86 12.33 17.19
N HIS A 330 22.62 12.55 17.60
CA HIS A 330 21.79 11.58 18.33
C HIS A 330 20.75 10.86 17.45
N SER A 331 20.74 11.10 16.13
CA SER A 331 19.80 10.46 15.20
C SER A 331 19.98 8.93 15.18
N GLY A 332 18.87 8.19 15.37
CA GLY A 332 18.87 6.73 15.31
C GLY A 332 19.09 6.20 13.89
N THR A 333 18.45 6.81 12.89
CA THR A 333 18.65 6.46 11.47
C THR A 333 20.08 6.73 11.01
N GLY A 334 20.71 7.81 11.50
CA GLY A 334 22.10 8.10 11.22
C GLY A 334 23.07 7.07 11.82
N TYR A 335 22.83 6.58 13.05
CA TYR A 335 23.60 5.46 13.63
C TYR A 335 23.41 4.15 12.84
N LEU A 336 22.17 3.84 12.44
CA LEU A 336 21.84 2.60 11.71
C LEU A 336 22.48 2.54 10.31
N ARG A 337 22.84 3.69 9.71
CA ARG A 337 23.57 3.76 8.44
C ARG A 337 25.06 3.48 8.57
N LEU A 338 25.63 3.49 9.78
CA LEU A 338 27.06 3.26 9.98
C LEU A 338 27.44 1.80 9.74
N ASP A 339 28.57 1.58 9.09
CA ASP A 339 29.11 0.22 8.90
C ASP A 339 29.37 -0.50 10.23
N ALA A 340 29.69 0.26 11.29
CA ALA A 340 29.86 -0.26 12.64
C ALA A 340 28.57 -0.89 13.23
N VAL A 341 27.40 -0.52 12.72
CA VAL A 341 26.10 -1.13 13.07
C VAL A 341 25.65 -2.11 12.01
N ARG A 342 25.78 -1.75 10.72
CA ARG A 342 25.37 -2.60 9.59
C ARG A 342 26.13 -3.91 9.57
N GLU A 343 27.46 -3.90 9.61
CA GLU A 343 28.22 -5.13 9.44
C GLU A 343 27.95 -6.19 10.52
N PRO A 344 27.92 -5.88 11.83
CA PRO A 344 27.58 -6.87 12.84
C PRO A 344 26.18 -7.44 12.65
N VAL A 345 25.19 -6.60 12.31
CA VAL A 345 23.82 -7.05 12.08
C VAL A 345 23.74 -7.95 10.86
N LEU A 346 24.32 -7.52 9.72
CA LEU A 346 24.33 -8.26 8.46
C LEU A 346 24.96 -9.66 8.59
N ARG A 347 25.97 -9.80 9.46
CA ARG A 347 26.60 -11.10 9.75
C ARG A 347 25.80 -11.99 10.69
N ALA A 348 24.99 -11.40 11.57
CA ALA A 348 24.18 -12.14 12.55
C ALA A 348 22.87 -12.68 11.95
N VAL A 349 22.37 -12.03 10.89
CA VAL A 349 21.09 -12.38 10.25
C VAL A 349 21.21 -13.46 9.18
N ASP A 350 20.18 -14.30 9.08
CA ASP A 350 20.02 -15.34 8.05
C ASP A 350 19.97 -14.70 6.65
N GLN A 351 20.67 -15.29 5.67
CA GLN A 351 20.73 -14.74 4.31
C GLN A 351 19.36 -14.65 3.61
N ALA A 352 18.37 -15.45 4.04
CA ALA A 352 16.99 -15.36 3.58
C ALA A 352 16.34 -14.00 3.90
N LEU A 353 16.84 -13.25 4.88
CA LEU A 353 16.40 -11.89 5.19
C LEU A 353 16.70 -10.89 4.06
N PHE A 354 17.71 -11.15 3.23
CA PHE A 354 18.11 -10.29 2.10
C PHE A 354 17.42 -10.61 0.79
N GLN A 355 16.69 -11.73 0.72
CA GLN A 355 15.95 -12.06 -0.48
C GLN A 355 14.74 -11.12 -0.61
N ARG A 356 14.76 -10.32 -1.70
CA ARG A 356 13.67 -9.39 -2.06
C ARG A 356 12.36 -10.11 -2.43
N ILE A 357 12.45 -11.38 -2.80
CA ILE A 357 11.33 -12.27 -3.12
C ILE A 357 11.56 -13.57 -2.34
N ALA A 358 11.32 -13.52 -1.04
CA ALA A 358 11.34 -14.70 -0.19
C ALA A 358 9.91 -15.26 -0.05
N PRO A 359 9.74 -16.57 0.20
CA PRO A 359 8.46 -17.12 0.65
C PRO A 359 8.06 -16.42 1.96
N PHE A 360 6.83 -15.91 2.01
CA PHE A 360 6.23 -15.26 3.18
C PHE A 360 4.95 -15.99 3.55
N THR A 361 4.62 -15.99 4.84
CA THR A 361 3.35 -16.53 5.33
C THR A 361 2.37 -15.41 5.66
N ILE A 362 2.83 -14.27 6.22
CA ILE A 362 2.00 -13.09 6.46
C ILE A 362 2.30 -12.05 5.38
N ALA A 363 1.28 -11.66 4.63
CA ALA A 363 1.42 -10.65 3.60
C ALA A 363 1.78 -9.28 4.21
N ARG A 364 2.58 -8.51 3.46
CA ARG A 364 3.12 -7.21 3.92
C ARG A 364 2.04 -6.21 4.32
N ASP A 365 0.89 -6.24 3.65
CA ASP A 365 -0.25 -5.36 3.94
C ASP A 365 -0.93 -5.68 5.28
N LEU A 366 -1.03 -6.97 5.63
CA LEU A 366 -1.46 -7.42 6.95
C LEU A 366 -0.42 -7.09 8.02
N ALA A 367 0.87 -7.35 7.75
CA ALA A 367 1.96 -7.02 8.66
C ALA A 367 2.00 -5.53 9.02
N ASN A 368 1.83 -4.64 8.04
CA ASN A 368 1.76 -3.19 8.29
C ASN A 368 0.52 -2.81 9.12
N ALA A 369 -0.65 -3.38 8.81
CA ALA A 369 -1.87 -3.09 9.57
C ALA A 369 -1.72 -3.43 11.07
N MET A 370 -1.03 -4.53 11.38
CA MET A 370 -0.75 -4.98 12.75
C MET A 370 0.25 -4.11 13.53
N GLU A 371 0.89 -3.14 12.89
CA GLU A 371 1.77 -2.17 13.56
C GLU A 371 1.03 -0.88 13.96
N SER A 372 -0.19 -0.67 13.46
CA SER A 372 -0.97 0.57 13.65
C SER A 372 -1.96 0.55 14.82
N LEU A 373 -2.33 -0.65 15.29
CA LEU A 373 -3.35 -0.89 16.31
C LEU A 373 -2.74 -1.62 17.52
N GLY A 374 -3.43 -1.61 18.65
CA GLY A 374 -2.95 -2.20 19.91
C GLY A 374 -2.85 -3.73 19.86
N ASP A 375 -2.11 -4.32 20.80
CA ASP A 375 -1.83 -5.77 20.81
C ASP A 375 -3.09 -6.65 21.00
N GLN A 376 -4.18 -6.09 21.55
CA GLN A 376 -5.46 -6.77 21.76
C GLN A 376 -6.48 -6.52 20.62
N ASP A 377 -6.15 -5.66 19.65
CA ASP A 377 -7.05 -5.38 18.55
C ASP A 377 -7.09 -6.56 17.56
N ARG A 378 -8.30 -6.92 17.11
CA ARG A 378 -8.52 -7.99 16.13
C ARG A 378 -8.50 -7.43 14.70
N TYR A 379 -7.73 -8.07 13.82
CA TYR A 379 -7.57 -7.70 12.42
C TYR A 379 -8.37 -8.64 11.53
N PRO A 380 -9.12 -8.15 10.54
CA PRO A 380 -9.78 -9.01 9.57
C PRO A 380 -8.71 -9.66 8.67
N VAL A 381 -8.59 -10.99 8.74
CA VAL A 381 -7.58 -11.80 8.06
C VAL A 381 -8.27 -12.79 7.10
N LEU A 382 -7.69 -12.95 5.91
CA LEU A 382 -8.06 -13.97 4.95
C LEU A 382 -6.92 -14.98 4.84
N ILE A 383 -7.18 -16.24 5.15
CA ILE A 383 -6.19 -17.32 5.28
C ILE A 383 -6.36 -18.29 4.11
N GLU A 384 -5.35 -18.42 3.26
CA GLU A 384 -5.32 -19.33 2.12
C GLU A 384 -4.86 -20.73 2.57
N LEU A 385 -5.64 -21.74 2.22
CA LEU A 385 -5.36 -23.14 2.56
C LEU A 385 -4.21 -23.68 1.69
N ARG A 386 -3.35 -24.49 2.30
CA ARG A 386 -2.24 -25.13 1.58
C ARG A 386 -2.72 -26.36 0.80
N ASN A 387 -3.04 -26.12 -0.47
CA ASN A 387 -3.55 -27.15 -1.37
C ASN A 387 -2.44 -27.78 -2.22
N GLN A 388 -1.36 -28.37 -1.62
CA GLN A 388 -0.44 -29.27 -2.35
C GLN A 388 0.64 -30.02 -1.52
N TRP A 389 0.88 -31.26 -1.97
CA TRP A 389 1.84 -32.33 -1.65
C TRP A 389 2.95 -32.08 -0.61
N HIS A 390 2.87 -32.78 0.53
CA HIS A 390 4.02 -33.00 1.42
C HIS A 390 4.12 -34.50 1.74
N GLY A 391 5.26 -35.14 1.42
CA GLY A 391 5.57 -36.50 1.89
C GLY A 391 4.85 -37.68 1.21
N GLY A 392 4.27 -37.52 0.02
CA GLY A 392 3.75 -38.66 -0.77
C GLY A 392 2.27 -39.00 -0.58
N ARG A 393 1.49 -38.20 0.15
CA ARG A 393 0.02 -38.33 0.25
C ARG A 393 -0.68 -36.97 0.07
N MET A 394 -1.76 -37.00 -0.71
CA MET A 394 -2.67 -35.86 -0.90
C MET A 394 -3.58 -35.76 0.32
N ARG A 395 -3.51 -34.66 1.09
CA ARG A 395 -4.50 -34.37 2.14
C ARG A 395 -5.76 -33.81 1.49
N ALA A 396 -6.94 -34.25 1.92
CA ALA A 396 -8.17 -33.71 1.38
C ALA A 396 -8.33 -32.24 1.82
N PRO A 397 -8.76 -31.31 0.94
CA PRO A 397 -8.94 -29.90 1.30
C PRO A 397 -9.84 -29.70 2.54
N GLY A 398 -10.84 -30.57 2.74
CA GLY A 398 -11.69 -30.56 3.93
C GLY A 398 -10.97 -30.87 5.24
N GLU A 399 -9.93 -31.72 5.23
CA GLU A 399 -9.15 -32.05 6.43
C GLU A 399 -8.24 -30.89 6.84
N VAL A 400 -7.61 -30.23 5.87
CA VAL A 400 -6.74 -29.06 6.09
C VAL A 400 -7.56 -27.89 6.64
N ARG A 401 -8.75 -27.68 6.08
CA ARG A 401 -9.70 -26.67 6.54
C ARG A 401 -10.20 -26.94 7.96
N ALA A 402 -10.57 -28.19 8.26
CA ALA A 402 -11.01 -28.57 9.60
C ALA A 402 -9.91 -28.39 10.66
N GLU A 403 -8.65 -28.70 10.32
CA GLU A 403 -7.50 -28.48 11.20
C GLU A 403 -7.30 -26.98 11.51
N LEU A 404 -7.38 -26.12 10.48
CA LEU A 404 -7.27 -24.68 10.63
C LEU A 404 -8.40 -24.10 11.48
N VAL A 405 -9.65 -24.47 11.19
CA VAL A 405 -10.83 -24.02 11.95
C VAL A 405 -10.74 -24.45 13.40
N ALA A 406 -10.38 -25.72 13.66
CA ALA A 406 -10.22 -26.22 15.03
C ALA A 406 -9.08 -25.51 15.79
N TRP A 407 -8.03 -25.07 15.09
CA TRP A 407 -6.99 -24.24 15.71
C TRP A 407 -7.54 -22.87 16.12
N ILE A 408 -8.28 -22.20 15.23
CA ILE A 408 -8.88 -20.89 15.49
C ILE A 408 -9.87 -20.98 16.66
N GLU A 409 -10.73 -21.99 16.68
CA GLU A 409 -11.71 -22.22 17.76
C GLU A 409 -11.03 -22.44 19.14
N ARG A 410 -9.90 -23.16 19.18
CA ARG A 410 -9.11 -23.30 20.42
C ARG A 410 -8.47 -21.99 20.85
N ALA A 411 -8.01 -21.18 19.91
CA ALA A 411 -7.38 -19.90 20.19
C ALA A 411 -8.37 -18.92 20.83
N ILE A 412 -9.59 -18.82 20.29
CA ILE A 412 -10.63 -17.93 20.81
C ILE A 412 -11.27 -18.43 22.11
N ALA A 413 -11.37 -19.75 22.30
CA ALA A 413 -11.82 -20.33 23.56
C ALA A 413 -10.82 -20.10 24.72
N ALA A 414 -9.55 -19.85 24.39
CA ALA A 414 -8.51 -19.49 25.35
C ALA A 414 -8.36 -17.97 25.58
N ALA A 415 -9.17 -17.14 24.91
CA ALA A 415 -9.23 -15.70 25.13
C ALA A 415 -9.91 -15.38 26.48
N ASP A 416 -9.67 -14.18 27.02
CA ASP A 416 -10.30 -13.69 28.25
C ASP A 416 -10.96 -12.32 27.99
N PRO A 417 -12.30 -12.24 27.90
CA PRO A 417 -13.25 -13.36 28.00
C PRO A 417 -13.20 -14.30 26.77
N PRO A 418 -13.67 -15.56 26.90
CA PRO A 418 -13.75 -16.49 25.77
C PRO A 418 -14.68 -15.96 24.67
N GLU A 419 -14.26 -16.10 23.42
CA GLU A 419 -14.99 -15.60 22.24
C GLU A 419 -15.57 -16.74 21.40
N THR A 420 -16.62 -16.43 20.64
CA THR A 420 -17.30 -17.37 19.73
C THR A 420 -16.87 -17.16 18.27
N PRO A 421 -17.10 -18.14 17.37
CA PRO A 421 -16.88 -17.97 15.94
C PRO A 421 -17.60 -16.77 15.31
N GLU A 422 -18.76 -16.38 15.87
CA GLU A 422 -19.55 -15.24 15.43
C GLU A 422 -18.88 -13.91 15.81
N ASP A 423 -18.29 -13.82 17.01
CA ASP A 423 -17.59 -12.62 17.49
C ASP A 423 -16.39 -12.26 16.60
N ILE A 424 -15.74 -13.28 16.04
CA ILE A 424 -14.58 -13.10 15.16
C ILE A 424 -14.94 -13.12 13.67
N ASP A 425 -16.21 -13.21 13.29
CA ASP A 425 -16.60 -13.23 11.87
C ASP A 425 -15.92 -14.39 11.10
N LEU A 426 -15.96 -15.59 11.71
CA LEU A 426 -15.35 -16.79 11.13
C LEU A 426 -16.17 -17.30 9.94
N GLU A 427 -15.60 -17.21 8.74
CA GLU A 427 -16.19 -17.79 7.53
C GLU A 427 -15.31 -18.89 6.95
N VAL A 428 -15.94 -20.02 6.65
CA VAL A 428 -15.29 -21.22 6.09
C VAL A 428 -15.60 -21.29 4.60
N LEU A 429 -14.60 -20.97 3.76
CA LEU A 429 -14.72 -20.95 2.30
C LEU A 429 -14.07 -22.20 1.67
N THR A 430 -14.18 -22.34 0.35
CA THR A 430 -13.66 -23.53 -0.37
C THR A 430 -12.15 -23.69 -0.20
N ASP A 431 -11.38 -22.64 -0.51
CA ASP A 431 -9.91 -22.63 -0.47
C ASP A 431 -9.35 -21.66 0.60
N TYR A 432 -10.24 -21.02 1.36
CA TYR A 432 -9.89 -19.97 2.30
C TYR A 432 -10.66 -20.10 3.62
N VAL A 433 -10.15 -19.46 4.67
CA VAL A 433 -10.86 -19.21 5.92
C VAL A 433 -10.70 -17.72 6.25
N SER A 434 -11.78 -17.02 6.55
CA SER A 434 -11.75 -15.62 7.01
C SER A 434 -12.02 -15.56 8.50
N ALA A 435 -11.30 -14.72 9.24
CA ALA A 435 -11.52 -14.48 10.66
C ALA A 435 -10.90 -13.15 11.11
N LYS A 436 -11.41 -12.56 12.19
CA LYS A 436 -10.81 -11.43 12.89
C LYS A 436 -9.87 -11.96 13.98
N LEU A 437 -8.57 -11.86 13.75
CA LEU A 437 -7.54 -12.42 14.64
C LEU A 437 -6.66 -11.33 15.24
N THR A 438 -6.22 -11.49 16.49
CA THR A 438 -5.21 -10.60 17.09
C THR A 438 -3.84 -10.81 16.45
N ARG A 439 -2.92 -9.85 16.60
CA ARG A 439 -1.54 -10.00 16.12
C ARG A 439 -0.88 -11.26 16.65
N ALA A 440 -1.03 -11.54 17.95
CA ALA A 440 -0.48 -12.73 18.59
C ALA A 440 -1.08 -14.04 18.04
N GLU A 441 -2.36 -14.05 17.66
CA GLU A 441 -2.99 -15.20 17.01
C GLU A 441 -2.48 -15.39 15.59
N VAL A 442 -2.37 -14.32 14.77
CA VAL A 442 -1.84 -14.40 13.40
C VAL A 442 -0.39 -14.90 13.39
N GLU A 443 0.46 -14.38 14.29
CA GLU A 443 1.86 -14.78 14.37
C GLU A 443 2.02 -16.23 14.88
N ARG A 444 1.23 -16.67 15.88
CA ARG A 444 1.22 -18.08 16.34
C ARG A 444 0.70 -19.02 15.26
N LEU A 445 -0.36 -18.64 14.56
CA LEU A 445 -0.93 -19.42 13.46
C LEU A 445 0.10 -19.63 12.33
N SER A 446 0.83 -18.57 11.98
CA SER A 446 1.96 -18.63 11.03
C SER A 446 3.04 -19.62 11.49
N ALA A 447 3.45 -19.53 12.76
CA ALA A 447 4.52 -20.36 13.31
C ALA A 447 4.14 -21.84 13.44
N GLU A 448 2.91 -22.14 13.85
CA GLU A 448 2.43 -23.51 14.10
C GLU A 448 1.94 -24.21 12.83
N LEU A 449 1.25 -23.49 11.93
CA LEU A 449 0.55 -24.08 10.79
C LEU A 449 1.05 -23.62 9.41
N GLY A 450 2.00 -22.67 9.30
CA GLY A 450 2.50 -22.12 8.03
C GLY A 450 3.15 -23.13 7.06
N HIS A 451 3.53 -24.31 7.54
CA HIS A 451 4.07 -25.39 6.69
C HIS A 451 3.09 -26.57 6.51
N ALA A 452 2.01 -26.63 7.28
CA ALA A 452 1.12 -27.78 7.37
C ALA A 452 -0.28 -27.51 6.79
N ALA A 453 -0.88 -26.36 7.11
CA ALA A 453 -2.27 -26.04 6.73
C ALA A 453 -2.45 -24.65 6.14
N VAL A 454 -1.64 -23.67 6.56
CA VAL A 454 -1.67 -22.30 6.05
C VAL A 454 -0.66 -22.17 4.92
N TYR A 455 -1.10 -21.66 3.76
CA TYR A 455 -0.18 -21.28 2.68
C TYR A 455 0.22 -19.81 2.82
N ARG A 456 -0.78 -18.92 2.90
CA ARG A 456 -0.57 -17.46 3.02
C ARG A 456 -1.71 -16.82 3.80
N MET A 457 -1.44 -15.71 4.46
CA MET A 457 -2.42 -14.89 5.17
C MET A 457 -2.39 -13.46 4.65
N PHE A 458 -3.55 -12.92 4.34
CA PHE A 458 -3.76 -11.61 3.75
C PHE A 458 -4.66 -10.75 4.64
N ARG A 459 -4.60 -9.43 4.47
CA ARG A 459 -5.63 -8.57 5.07
C ARG A 459 -6.96 -8.84 4.36
N ASN A 460 -8.00 -9.20 5.12
CA ASN A 460 -9.35 -9.24 4.59
C ASN A 460 -9.86 -7.80 4.42
N ALA A 461 -9.65 -7.27 3.21
CA ALA A 461 -9.84 -5.86 2.91
C ALA A 461 -11.32 -5.51 2.74
N ALA A 462 -11.85 -4.71 3.67
CA ALA A 462 -13.16 -4.08 3.54
C ALA A 462 -13.27 -3.32 2.21
N LYS A 463 -14.36 -3.54 1.48
CA LYS A 463 -14.68 -2.79 0.26
C LYS A 463 -15.57 -1.62 0.64
N ARG A 464 -15.20 -0.41 0.21
CA ARG A 464 -16.03 0.80 0.31
C ARG A 464 -16.37 1.27 -1.10
N ALA A 465 -17.50 1.94 -1.26
CA ALA A 465 -17.82 2.63 -2.50
C ALA A 465 -16.81 3.77 -2.70
N LEU A 466 -16.00 3.69 -3.76
CA LEU A 466 -15.02 4.71 -4.14
C LEU A 466 -15.59 5.48 -5.33
N LEU A 467 -15.97 6.73 -5.13
CA LEU A 467 -17.05 7.36 -5.90
C LEU A 467 -16.55 8.31 -7.01
N THR A 468 -15.25 8.63 -7.10
CA THR A 468 -14.75 9.68 -8.01
C THR A 468 -13.38 9.45 -8.70
N GLU A 469 -12.71 8.30 -8.53
CA GLU A 469 -11.30 8.13 -8.97
C GLU A 469 -11.06 8.09 -10.51
N SER A 470 -12.08 7.83 -11.34
CA SER A 470 -11.85 7.62 -12.79
C SER A 470 -11.44 8.90 -13.53
N ILE A 471 -11.87 10.07 -13.07
CA ILE A 471 -11.50 11.39 -13.61
C ILE A 471 -10.00 11.65 -13.45
N ASP A 472 -9.46 11.31 -12.28
CA ASP A 472 -8.04 11.50 -11.97
C ASP A 472 -7.16 10.52 -12.73
N VAL A 473 -7.62 9.29 -12.93
CA VAL A 473 -6.87 8.26 -13.67
C VAL A 473 -6.61 8.66 -15.12
N VAL A 474 -7.56 9.34 -15.78
CA VAL A 474 -7.37 9.88 -17.15
C VAL A 474 -6.80 11.31 -17.17
N GLN A 475 -6.42 11.85 -16.00
CA GLN A 475 -5.86 13.19 -15.80
C GLN A 475 -6.81 14.34 -16.21
N ALA A 476 -8.13 14.11 -16.15
CA ALA A 476 -9.11 15.13 -16.52
C ALA A 476 -9.19 16.28 -15.51
N SER A 477 -9.10 16.00 -14.21
CA SER A 477 -9.12 17.03 -13.16
C SER A 477 -8.01 18.07 -13.31
N MET A 478 -6.80 17.62 -13.67
CA MET A 478 -5.65 18.49 -13.94
C MET A 478 -5.84 19.28 -15.23
N ALA A 479 -6.42 18.67 -16.27
CA ALA A 479 -6.72 19.35 -17.52
C ALA A 479 -7.78 20.46 -17.35
N HIS A 480 -8.81 20.22 -16.53
CA HIS A 480 -9.83 21.22 -16.21
C HIS A 480 -9.21 22.46 -15.55
N ARG A 481 -8.34 22.26 -14.56
CA ARG A 481 -7.71 23.35 -13.80
C ARG A 481 -6.61 24.06 -14.57
N GLY A 482 -5.77 23.32 -15.29
CA GLY A 482 -4.60 23.84 -15.98
C GLY A 482 -4.89 24.47 -17.35
N TYR A 483 -5.89 23.97 -18.07
CA TYR A 483 -6.14 24.33 -19.47
C TYR A 483 -7.58 24.80 -19.75
N ARG A 484 -8.45 24.84 -18.73
CA ARG A 484 -9.90 25.07 -18.89
C ARG A 484 -10.55 24.14 -19.92
N ALA A 485 -9.98 22.96 -20.13
CA ALA A 485 -10.47 21.97 -21.08
C ALA A 485 -11.69 21.24 -20.47
N ARG A 486 -12.86 21.88 -20.43
CA ARG A 486 -14.07 21.36 -19.77
C ARG A 486 -15.18 20.90 -20.73
N GLY A 487 -14.94 20.98 -22.05
CA GLY A 487 -15.94 20.61 -23.07
C GLY A 487 -16.80 21.78 -23.55
N GLU A 488 -16.52 23.01 -23.09
CA GLU A 488 -17.26 24.21 -23.48
C GLU A 488 -17.40 24.30 -24.99
N GLY A 489 -18.60 24.64 -25.49
CA GLY A 489 -18.86 24.79 -26.92
C GLY A 489 -18.70 23.52 -27.77
N ILE A 490 -18.57 22.34 -27.17
CA ILE A 490 -18.58 21.05 -27.88
C ILE A 490 -19.91 20.36 -27.61
N THR A 491 -20.51 19.83 -28.67
CA THR A 491 -21.75 19.05 -28.61
C THR A 491 -21.47 17.59 -28.91
N TRP A 492 -21.91 16.70 -28.03
CA TRP A 492 -21.75 15.25 -28.13
C TRP A 492 -23.11 14.55 -28.16
N ALA A 493 -23.30 13.65 -29.12
CA ALA A 493 -24.51 12.85 -29.22
C ALA A 493 -24.33 11.50 -28.51
N VAL A 494 -25.34 11.07 -27.75
CA VAL A 494 -25.37 9.79 -27.03
C VAL A 494 -26.52 8.96 -27.59
N LEU A 495 -26.20 7.83 -28.23
CA LEU A 495 -27.19 6.89 -28.76
C LEU A 495 -27.29 5.71 -27.79
N ASP A 496 -28.37 5.65 -27.02
CA ASP A 496 -28.50 4.70 -25.90
C ASP A 496 -29.99 4.43 -25.54
N SER A 497 -30.30 4.02 -24.31
CA SER A 497 -31.66 3.77 -23.78
C SER A 497 -32.46 5.04 -23.46
N GLY A 498 -31.90 6.22 -23.73
CA GLY A 498 -32.49 7.53 -23.46
C GLY A 498 -31.63 8.33 -22.50
N ILE A 499 -32.19 9.42 -21.97
CA ILE A 499 -31.59 10.16 -20.86
C ILE A 499 -32.69 10.62 -19.92
N ASP A 500 -32.41 10.73 -18.62
CA ASP A 500 -33.23 11.44 -17.67
C ASP A 500 -32.90 12.94 -17.70
N PRO A 501 -33.74 13.79 -18.34
CA PRO A 501 -33.47 15.22 -18.45
C PRO A 501 -33.68 15.98 -17.14
N HIS A 502 -34.27 15.36 -16.12
CA HIS A 502 -34.54 15.99 -14.83
C HIS A 502 -33.45 15.72 -13.79
N HIS A 503 -32.48 14.87 -14.11
CA HIS A 503 -31.41 14.55 -13.19
C HIS A 503 -30.56 15.80 -12.88
N PRO A 504 -30.38 16.19 -11.60
CA PRO A 504 -29.78 17.48 -11.26
C PRO A 504 -28.30 17.62 -11.70
N HIS A 505 -27.60 16.50 -11.90
CA HIS A 505 -26.24 16.48 -12.48
C HIS A 505 -26.14 17.17 -13.84
N PHE A 506 -27.21 17.16 -14.63
CA PHE A 506 -27.23 17.84 -15.93
C PHE A 506 -27.74 19.28 -15.85
N HIS A 507 -28.01 19.79 -14.64
CA HIS A 507 -28.74 21.04 -14.39
C HIS A 507 -30.09 21.09 -15.13
N GLY A 508 -30.76 19.94 -15.16
CA GLY A 508 -32.03 19.75 -15.85
C GLY A 508 -33.09 20.78 -15.46
N GLY A 509 -33.65 21.48 -16.44
CA GLY A 509 -34.67 22.52 -16.22
C GLY A 509 -34.12 23.92 -15.93
N THR A 510 -32.82 24.14 -16.04
CA THR A 510 -32.17 25.46 -15.96
C THR A 510 -31.62 25.91 -17.32
N GLU A 511 -31.24 27.18 -17.44
CA GLU A 511 -30.56 27.71 -18.65
C GLU A 511 -29.18 27.08 -18.87
N ASP A 512 -28.56 26.55 -17.80
CA ASP A 512 -27.24 25.91 -17.79
C ASP A 512 -27.29 24.39 -18.03
N SER A 513 -28.42 23.89 -18.55
CA SER A 513 -28.60 22.46 -18.85
C SER A 513 -27.52 21.96 -19.82
N SER A 514 -26.81 20.91 -19.39
CA SER A 514 -25.89 20.20 -20.28
C SER A 514 -26.64 19.47 -21.39
N ILE A 515 -27.92 19.16 -21.21
CA ILE A 515 -28.76 18.50 -22.21
C ILE A 515 -29.40 19.56 -23.11
N GLN A 516 -29.09 19.50 -24.42
CA GLN A 516 -29.64 20.40 -25.43
C GLN A 516 -30.95 19.87 -26.02
N GLN A 517 -30.94 18.60 -26.42
CA GLN A 517 -32.07 17.96 -27.10
C GLN A 517 -32.13 16.48 -26.72
N VAL A 518 -33.36 15.95 -26.70
CA VAL A 518 -33.63 14.53 -26.43
C VAL A 518 -34.58 14.02 -27.51
N PHE A 519 -34.23 12.89 -28.12
CA PHE A 519 -34.97 12.29 -29.22
C PHE A 519 -35.33 10.83 -28.92
N ASP A 520 -36.49 10.40 -29.42
CA ASP A 520 -36.94 9.01 -29.45
C ASP A 520 -36.93 8.48 -30.90
N CYS A 521 -36.15 7.42 -31.13
CA CYS A 521 -36.04 6.76 -32.41
C CYS A 521 -36.88 5.46 -32.49
N LEU A 522 -37.39 4.93 -31.38
CA LEU A 522 -38.00 3.61 -31.28
C LEU A 522 -39.30 3.48 -32.07
N LYS A 523 -40.08 4.56 -32.19
CA LYS A 523 -41.32 4.54 -32.99
C LYS A 523 -41.02 4.67 -34.50
N PRO A 524 -41.80 3.99 -35.38
CA PRO A 524 -41.73 4.20 -36.83
C PRO A 524 -41.96 5.66 -37.23
N GLY A 525 -41.45 6.08 -38.39
CA GLY A 525 -41.56 7.46 -38.89
C GLY A 525 -40.36 8.35 -38.49
N PRO A 526 -40.50 9.70 -38.51
CA PRO A 526 -39.43 10.63 -38.17
C PRO A 526 -38.99 10.52 -36.69
N VAL A 527 -37.82 11.08 -36.36
CA VAL A 527 -37.40 11.19 -34.95
C VAL A 527 -38.39 12.06 -34.18
N ARG A 528 -38.67 11.70 -32.92
CA ARG A 528 -39.59 12.46 -32.07
C ARG A 528 -38.77 13.23 -31.05
N GLU A 529 -38.93 14.54 -31.02
CA GLU A 529 -38.24 15.42 -30.07
C GLU A 529 -39.01 15.53 -28.76
N TRP A 530 -38.32 15.46 -27.64
CA TRP A 530 -38.88 15.67 -26.30
C TRP A 530 -39.20 17.14 -26.05
N HIS A 531 -40.29 17.40 -25.34
CA HIS A 531 -40.62 18.71 -24.82
C HIS A 531 -41.32 18.56 -23.46
N PRO A 532 -40.86 19.27 -22.42
CA PRO A 532 -41.25 19.02 -21.02
C PRO A 532 -42.75 19.16 -20.77
N ARG A 533 -43.45 19.99 -21.54
CA ARG A 533 -44.90 20.22 -21.42
C ARG A 533 -45.78 19.47 -22.44
N LYS A 534 -45.23 19.10 -23.61
CA LYS A 534 -46.05 18.58 -24.72
C LYS A 534 -45.99 17.06 -24.81
N ASN A 535 -44.84 16.48 -24.47
CA ASN A 535 -44.56 15.05 -24.59
C ASN A 535 -43.43 14.67 -23.63
N PRO A 536 -43.67 14.75 -22.30
CA PRO A 536 -42.64 14.57 -21.27
C PRO A 536 -41.99 13.19 -21.25
N ASP A 537 -42.66 12.16 -21.79
CA ASP A 537 -42.16 10.79 -21.81
C ASP A 537 -41.25 10.45 -23.01
N VAL A 538 -41.09 11.36 -23.98
CA VAL A 538 -40.33 11.08 -25.21
C VAL A 538 -38.83 11.03 -24.93
N GLY A 539 -38.18 9.91 -25.27
CA GLY A 539 -36.74 9.75 -25.10
C GLY A 539 -36.28 9.62 -23.65
N LEU A 540 -37.22 9.55 -22.70
CA LEU A 540 -36.95 9.32 -21.29
C LEU A 540 -36.30 7.94 -21.08
N ASP A 541 -35.30 7.91 -20.22
CA ASP A 541 -34.60 6.68 -19.88
C ASP A 541 -35.31 5.92 -18.75
N ARG A 542 -35.92 4.77 -19.09
CA ARG A 542 -36.54 3.87 -18.10
C ARG A 542 -35.66 2.66 -17.79
N HIS A 543 -34.64 2.40 -18.60
CA HIS A 543 -33.67 1.33 -18.37
C HIS A 543 -32.53 1.79 -17.45
N GLY A 544 -32.08 3.04 -17.62
CA GLY A 544 -31.06 3.68 -16.79
C GLY A 544 -29.64 3.68 -17.35
N HIS A 545 -29.40 2.97 -18.45
CA HIS A 545 -28.06 2.82 -19.03
C HIS A 545 -27.61 4.11 -19.71
N GLY A 546 -28.46 4.73 -20.52
CA GLY A 546 -28.13 5.96 -21.23
C GLY A 546 -27.90 7.16 -20.31
N THR A 547 -28.65 7.27 -19.22
CA THR A 547 -28.44 8.30 -18.18
C THR A 547 -27.08 8.13 -17.50
N HIS A 548 -26.70 6.89 -17.19
CA HIS A 548 -25.40 6.57 -16.61
C HIS A 548 -24.27 6.93 -17.58
N VAL A 549 -24.39 6.55 -18.85
CA VAL A 549 -23.42 6.86 -19.92
C VAL A 549 -23.27 8.38 -20.10
N ALA A 550 -24.39 9.11 -20.18
CA ALA A 550 -24.40 10.56 -20.34
C ALA A 550 -23.71 11.29 -19.18
N GLY A 551 -23.95 10.85 -17.93
CA GLY A 551 -23.33 11.44 -16.73
C GLY A 551 -21.81 11.25 -16.65
N ILE A 552 -21.27 10.23 -17.31
CA ILE A 552 -19.81 10.06 -17.43
C ILE A 552 -19.23 11.11 -18.39
N ILE A 553 -19.96 11.47 -19.45
CA ILE A 553 -19.50 12.43 -20.45
C ILE A 553 -19.57 13.85 -19.90
N ALA A 554 -20.73 14.30 -19.43
CA ALA A 554 -20.98 15.70 -19.12
C ALA A 554 -21.90 15.88 -17.91
N GLY A 555 -22.02 17.14 -17.47
CA GLY A 555 -22.70 17.49 -16.23
C GLY A 555 -21.76 17.49 -15.03
N SER A 556 -22.26 18.05 -13.93
CA SER A 556 -21.56 18.12 -12.66
C SER A 556 -22.55 18.34 -11.53
N MET A 557 -22.13 17.98 -10.32
CA MET A 557 -22.82 18.26 -9.09
C MET A 557 -21.79 18.63 -8.04
N ASP A 558 -21.59 19.94 -7.90
CA ASP A 558 -20.54 20.49 -7.05
C ASP A 558 -20.77 20.13 -5.58
N GLU A 559 -22.03 20.05 -5.12
CA GLU A 559 -22.37 19.69 -3.74
C GLU A 559 -21.89 18.30 -3.34
N LEU A 560 -21.87 17.36 -4.30
CA LEU A 560 -21.39 16.00 -4.11
C LEU A 560 -19.97 15.79 -4.65
N SER A 561 -19.33 16.84 -5.18
CA SER A 561 -18.03 16.77 -5.84
C SER A 561 -17.96 15.69 -6.94
N ILE A 562 -19.07 15.48 -7.65
CA ILE A 562 -19.15 14.55 -8.80
C ILE A 562 -19.19 15.37 -10.08
N SER A 563 -18.44 14.94 -11.09
CA SER A 563 -18.38 15.58 -12.39
C SER A 563 -18.32 14.52 -13.49
N GLY A 564 -18.94 14.79 -14.64
CA GLY A 564 -18.57 14.12 -15.88
C GLY A 564 -17.15 14.53 -16.30
N ILE A 565 -16.60 13.83 -17.29
CA ILE A 565 -15.25 14.12 -17.79
C ILE A 565 -15.19 15.47 -18.52
N ALA A 566 -16.26 15.85 -19.21
CA ALA A 566 -16.44 17.12 -19.91
C ALA A 566 -17.67 17.86 -19.36
N PRO A 567 -17.61 18.42 -18.14
CA PRO A 567 -18.78 18.93 -17.44
C PRO A 567 -19.51 20.05 -18.17
N ALA A 568 -18.83 20.81 -19.04
CA ALA A 568 -19.40 21.91 -19.81
C ALA A 568 -19.72 21.53 -21.27
N ALA A 569 -19.63 20.24 -21.62
CA ALA A 569 -20.07 19.76 -22.93
C ALA A 569 -21.61 19.71 -23.01
N ARG A 570 -22.11 19.95 -24.22
CA ARG A 570 -23.53 19.89 -24.54
C ARG A 570 -23.89 18.50 -25.06
N LEU A 571 -24.95 17.90 -24.55
CA LEU A 571 -25.41 16.57 -24.91
C LEU A 571 -26.66 16.61 -25.79
N ILE A 572 -26.70 15.73 -26.79
CA ILE A 572 -27.93 15.37 -27.52
C ILE A 572 -28.18 13.88 -27.31
N SER A 573 -29.30 13.52 -26.67
CA SER A 573 -29.64 12.12 -26.43
C SER A 573 -30.55 11.57 -27.52
N TYR A 574 -30.25 10.37 -28.00
CA TYR A 574 -31.06 9.60 -28.92
C TYR A 574 -31.39 8.24 -28.30
N LYS A 575 -32.66 8.05 -27.92
CA LYS A 575 -33.16 6.75 -27.46
C LYS A 575 -33.30 5.80 -28.64
N VAL A 576 -32.39 4.84 -28.74
CA VAL A 576 -32.32 3.78 -29.76
C VAL A 576 -32.47 2.39 -29.16
N LEU A 577 -32.34 2.26 -27.84
CA LEU A 577 -32.69 1.08 -27.06
C LEU A 577 -34.02 1.29 -26.32
N ASP A 578 -34.82 0.24 -26.25
CA ASP A 578 -36.06 0.21 -25.46
C ASP A 578 -35.80 0.06 -23.96
N ASP A 579 -36.87 -0.07 -23.19
CA ASP A 579 -36.81 -0.11 -21.74
C ASP A 579 -36.24 -1.44 -21.20
N ASP A 580 -36.10 -2.45 -22.06
CA ASP A 580 -35.42 -3.73 -21.78
C ASP A 580 -33.96 -3.73 -22.27
N GLY A 581 -33.45 -2.58 -22.73
CA GLY A 581 -32.09 -2.42 -23.25
C GLY A 581 -31.89 -3.01 -24.65
N ARG A 582 -32.97 -3.30 -25.39
CA ARG A 582 -32.91 -3.90 -26.72
C ARG A 582 -33.05 -2.83 -27.81
N GLY A 583 -32.25 -2.94 -28.86
CA GLY A 583 -32.30 -2.03 -30.01
C GLY A 583 -32.25 -2.79 -31.32
N SER A 584 -32.47 -2.07 -32.41
CA SER A 584 -32.23 -2.60 -33.75
C SER A 584 -31.46 -1.61 -34.61
N ASP A 585 -30.71 -2.14 -35.57
CA ASP A 585 -29.91 -1.37 -36.53
C ASP A 585 -30.70 -0.24 -37.17
N ALA A 586 -31.97 -0.48 -37.49
CA ALA A 586 -32.85 0.54 -38.08
C ALA A 586 -33.04 1.76 -37.17
N LYS A 587 -33.11 1.56 -35.84
CA LYS A 587 -33.27 2.66 -34.86
C LYS A 587 -31.98 3.45 -34.69
N ILE A 588 -30.85 2.74 -34.70
CA ILE A 588 -29.52 3.34 -34.65
C ILE A 588 -29.28 4.16 -35.92
N ILE A 589 -29.49 3.57 -37.10
CA ILE A 589 -29.33 4.25 -38.40
C ILE A 589 -30.23 5.49 -38.48
N LYS A 590 -31.48 5.40 -38.02
CA LYS A 590 -32.39 6.56 -37.96
C LYS A 590 -31.81 7.73 -37.16
N ALA A 591 -31.17 7.45 -36.02
CA ALA A 591 -30.48 8.48 -35.24
C ALA A 591 -29.26 9.04 -35.98
N LEU A 592 -28.44 8.18 -36.58
CA LEU A 592 -27.24 8.58 -37.33
C LEU A 592 -27.59 9.45 -38.55
N ASP A 593 -28.65 9.10 -39.28
CA ASP A 593 -29.15 9.90 -40.41
C ASP A 593 -29.64 11.28 -39.96
N HIS A 594 -30.33 11.36 -38.81
CA HIS A 594 -30.75 12.63 -38.25
C HIS A 594 -29.56 13.52 -37.88
N ILE A 595 -28.51 12.94 -37.25
CA ILE A 595 -27.28 13.67 -36.92
C ILE A 595 -26.58 14.17 -38.20
N HIS A 596 -26.50 13.31 -39.22
CA HIS A 596 -25.91 13.66 -40.50
C HIS A 596 -26.62 14.86 -41.13
N GLU A 597 -27.95 14.81 -41.16
CA GLU A 597 -28.79 15.86 -41.74
C GLU A 597 -28.71 17.16 -40.94
N LEU A 598 -28.69 17.09 -39.61
CA LEU A 598 -28.53 18.26 -38.74
C LEU A 598 -27.21 19.01 -39.06
N ASN A 599 -26.10 18.28 -39.12
CA ASN A 599 -24.80 18.85 -39.48
C ASN A 599 -24.77 19.39 -40.91
N ARG A 600 -25.44 18.71 -41.85
CA ARG A 600 -25.51 19.12 -43.26
C ARG A 600 -26.32 20.41 -43.42
N ALA A 601 -27.48 20.50 -42.76
CA ALA A 601 -28.40 21.63 -42.86
C ALA A 601 -27.84 22.91 -42.22
N SER A 602 -27.04 22.79 -41.15
CA SER A 602 -26.43 23.94 -40.49
C SER A 602 -25.23 24.54 -41.23
N GLY A 603 -24.66 23.84 -42.22
CA GLY A 603 -23.44 24.27 -42.94
C GLY A 603 -22.16 24.24 -42.09
N THR A 604 -22.25 23.90 -40.81
CA THR A 604 -21.16 23.73 -39.86
C THR A 604 -21.42 22.50 -38.99
N LEU A 605 -20.37 21.93 -38.40
CA LEU A 605 -20.48 20.76 -37.52
C LEU A 605 -21.13 21.17 -36.18
N VAL A 606 -22.42 20.87 -36.00
CA VAL A 606 -23.17 21.12 -34.76
C VAL A 606 -22.91 20.00 -33.75
N VAL A 607 -22.92 18.75 -34.21
CA VAL A 607 -22.59 17.55 -33.43
C VAL A 607 -21.17 17.13 -33.76
N HIS A 608 -20.28 17.23 -32.78
CA HIS A 608 -18.84 17.06 -32.97
C HIS A 608 -18.41 15.60 -32.79
N GLY A 609 -19.15 14.83 -31.99
CA GLY A 609 -18.90 13.42 -31.77
C GLY A 609 -20.15 12.65 -31.37
N VAL A 610 -20.08 11.34 -31.52
CA VAL A 610 -21.11 10.37 -31.15
C VAL A 610 -20.52 9.30 -30.22
N ASN A 611 -21.25 8.96 -29.17
CA ASN A 611 -20.96 7.84 -28.29
C ASN A 611 -22.03 6.75 -28.48
N LEU A 612 -21.59 5.54 -28.85
CA LEU A 612 -22.43 4.35 -28.88
C LEU A 612 -21.88 3.35 -27.88
N SER A 613 -22.55 3.23 -26.73
CA SER A 613 -22.25 2.25 -25.68
C SER A 613 -23.10 0.99 -25.86
N LEU A 614 -23.22 0.54 -27.12
CA LEU A 614 -24.01 -0.60 -27.56
C LEU A 614 -23.26 -1.34 -28.67
N GLY A 615 -23.56 -2.61 -28.81
CA GLY A 615 -22.97 -3.47 -29.82
C GLY A 615 -23.51 -4.89 -29.70
N GLY A 616 -23.09 -5.75 -30.60
CA GLY A 616 -23.51 -7.14 -30.60
C GLY A 616 -22.82 -7.98 -31.65
N PRO A 617 -23.19 -9.27 -31.74
CA PRO A 617 -22.72 -10.14 -32.80
C PRO A 617 -23.27 -9.64 -34.16
N PHE A 618 -22.46 -9.77 -35.20
CA PHE A 618 -22.89 -9.59 -36.59
C PHE A 618 -22.84 -10.94 -37.31
N ASP A 619 -23.55 -11.07 -38.43
CA ASP A 619 -23.50 -12.28 -39.26
C ASP A 619 -22.30 -12.21 -40.23
N PRO A 620 -21.21 -12.96 -39.97
CA PRO A 620 -20.04 -12.95 -40.83
C PRO A 620 -20.27 -13.69 -42.17
N GLN A 621 -21.37 -14.45 -42.32
CA GLN A 621 -21.72 -15.06 -43.61
C GLN A 621 -22.26 -14.03 -44.61
N VAL A 622 -22.82 -12.93 -44.09
CA VAL A 622 -23.49 -11.89 -44.88
C VAL A 622 -22.63 -10.65 -45.03
N PHE A 623 -21.92 -10.24 -43.97
CA PHE A 623 -21.14 -9.01 -43.95
C PHE A 623 -19.67 -9.26 -43.63
N GLY A 624 -18.80 -8.52 -44.31
CA GLY A 624 -17.42 -8.34 -43.89
C GLY A 624 -17.34 -7.61 -42.55
N CYS A 625 -16.28 -7.88 -41.79
CA CYS A 625 -16.04 -7.24 -40.50
C CYS A 625 -15.95 -5.70 -40.67
N GLY A 626 -16.79 -4.94 -39.97
CA GLY A 626 -16.84 -3.47 -40.10
C GLY A 626 -17.59 -2.95 -41.34
N ASP A 627 -18.40 -3.78 -42.01
CA ASP A 627 -19.16 -3.42 -43.22
C ASP A 627 -20.68 -3.63 -43.12
N THR A 628 -21.19 -3.79 -41.89
CA THR A 628 -22.63 -3.78 -41.62
C THR A 628 -23.27 -2.44 -42.02
N PRO A 629 -24.60 -2.39 -42.22
CA PRO A 629 -25.29 -1.13 -42.50
C PRO A 629 -25.05 -0.05 -41.45
N VAL A 630 -24.95 -0.42 -40.17
CA VAL A 630 -24.62 0.52 -39.08
C VAL A 630 -23.19 1.06 -39.26
N CYS A 631 -22.21 0.19 -39.47
CA CYS A 631 -20.82 0.60 -39.74
C CYS A 631 -20.70 1.55 -40.94
N LYS A 632 -21.46 1.32 -42.01
CA LYS A 632 -21.48 2.20 -43.19
C LYS A 632 -22.00 3.61 -42.86
N GLN A 633 -23.03 3.72 -42.03
CA GLN A 633 -23.55 5.03 -41.60
C GLN A 633 -22.61 5.73 -40.63
N LEU A 634 -21.96 4.99 -39.72
CA LEU A 634 -20.93 5.55 -38.85
C LEU A 634 -19.72 6.07 -39.65
N ARG A 635 -19.26 5.31 -40.66
CA ARG A 635 -18.22 5.76 -41.61
C ARG A 635 -18.63 7.02 -42.36
N LYS A 636 -19.91 7.15 -42.72
CA LYS A 636 -20.45 8.37 -43.35
C LYS A 636 -20.37 9.58 -42.42
N LEU A 637 -20.70 9.42 -41.13
CA LEU A 637 -20.53 10.49 -40.13
C LEU A 637 -19.06 10.83 -39.89
N TRP A 638 -18.18 9.83 -39.81
CA TRP A 638 -16.74 10.02 -39.71
C TRP A 638 -16.20 10.90 -40.84
N ARG A 639 -16.59 10.60 -42.08
CA ARG A 639 -16.21 11.38 -43.25
C ARG A 639 -16.80 12.80 -43.28
N GLN A 640 -17.92 13.04 -42.58
CA GLN A 640 -18.47 14.38 -42.38
C GLN A 640 -17.68 15.19 -41.33
N GLY A 641 -16.78 14.55 -40.58
CA GLY A 641 -15.96 15.18 -39.55
C GLY A 641 -16.39 14.88 -38.11
N VAL A 642 -17.41 14.03 -37.92
CA VAL A 642 -17.91 13.64 -36.59
C VAL A 642 -17.00 12.55 -36.01
N VAL A 643 -16.55 12.73 -34.77
CA VAL A 643 -15.77 11.70 -34.05
C VAL A 643 -16.70 10.58 -33.58
N VAL A 644 -16.38 9.33 -33.92
CA VAL A 644 -17.17 8.16 -33.52
C VAL A 644 -16.45 7.38 -32.42
N VAL A 645 -17.08 7.25 -31.25
CA VAL A 645 -16.56 6.48 -30.10
C VAL A 645 -17.51 5.33 -29.78
N LEU A 646 -16.97 4.11 -29.75
CA LEU A 646 -17.72 2.86 -29.63
C LEU A 646 -17.20 2.04 -28.44
N ALA A 647 -18.10 1.44 -27.66
CA ALA A 647 -17.72 0.44 -26.67
C ALA A 647 -17.25 -0.85 -27.35
N ALA A 648 -16.17 -1.48 -26.85
CA ALA A 648 -15.60 -2.67 -27.47
C ALA A 648 -16.49 -3.92 -27.39
N GLY A 649 -17.43 -3.97 -26.45
CA GLY A 649 -18.23 -5.15 -26.13
C GLY A 649 -17.84 -5.78 -24.78
N ASN A 650 -18.71 -6.65 -24.26
CA ASN A 650 -18.51 -7.33 -22.97
C ASN A 650 -18.38 -8.86 -23.13
N GLU A 651 -18.05 -9.32 -24.33
CA GLU A 651 -17.99 -10.72 -24.73
C GLU A 651 -16.59 -11.32 -24.53
N GLY A 652 -15.69 -10.62 -23.83
CA GLY A 652 -14.33 -11.12 -23.55
C GLY A 652 -14.28 -12.30 -22.58
N TYR A 653 -15.37 -12.54 -21.84
CA TYR A 653 -15.56 -13.68 -20.97
C TYR A 653 -17.00 -14.17 -21.07
N LEU A 654 -17.18 -15.46 -21.35
CA LEU A 654 -18.48 -16.10 -21.53
C LEU A 654 -18.64 -17.22 -20.51
N GLU A 655 -19.76 -17.27 -19.80
CA GLU A 655 -20.12 -18.42 -18.97
C GLU A 655 -21.08 -19.33 -19.74
N LEU A 656 -20.67 -20.57 -20.00
CA LEU A 656 -21.51 -21.59 -20.60
C LEU A 656 -22.19 -22.40 -19.50
N GLY A 657 -23.53 -22.37 -19.43
CA GLY A 657 -24.27 -23.36 -18.65
C GLY A 657 -25.74 -23.05 -18.40
N GLU A 658 -26.61 -23.96 -18.85
CA GLU A 658 -27.83 -24.39 -18.12
C GLU A 658 -27.55 -25.63 -17.23
N ALA A 659 -26.26 -25.97 -17.01
CA ALA A 659 -25.84 -27.13 -16.21
C ALA A 659 -25.42 -26.72 -14.78
N GLU A 660 -25.44 -27.68 -13.84
CA GLU A 660 -25.16 -27.48 -12.40
C GLU A 660 -23.83 -26.78 -12.06
N MET A 661 -22.89 -26.71 -13.01
CA MET A 661 -21.60 -26.01 -12.86
C MET A 661 -21.32 -25.17 -14.14
N PRO A 662 -21.47 -23.84 -14.10
CA PRO A 662 -21.14 -22.99 -15.24
C PRO A 662 -19.65 -23.05 -15.57
N VAL A 663 -19.32 -23.11 -16.86
CA VAL A 663 -17.93 -23.13 -17.36
C VAL A 663 -17.59 -21.74 -17.91
N GLY A 664 -16.65 -21.05 -17.27
CA GLY A 664 -16.11 -19.78 -17.75
C GLY A 664 -15.10 -19.96 -18.88
N LEU A 665 -15.30 -19.25 -19.99
CA LEU A 665 -14.42 -19.21 -21.14
C LEU A 665 -13.93 -17.78 -21.36
N ASN A 666 -12.61 -17.61 -21.48
CA ASN A 666 -12.03 -16.38 -22.00
C ASN A 666 -12.10 -16.42 -23.53
N MET A 667 -12.65 -15.36 -24.13
CA MET A 667 -12.91 -15.30 -25.57
C MET A 667 -11.97 -14.29 -26.23
N ASP A 668 -11.07 -14.82 -27.06
CA ASP A 668 -10.33 -14.02 -28.06
C ASP A 668 -11.24 -13.76 -29.28
N LEU A 669 -10.88 -12.78 -30.12
CA LEU A 669 -11.68 -12.39 -31.30
C LEU A 669 -13.12 -11.95 -30.96
N SER A 670 -13.29 -11.32 -29.80
CA SER A 670 -14.61 -10.97 -29.23
C SER A 670 -15.08 -9.55 -29.58
N ILE A 671 -14.31 -8.77 -30.35
CA ILE A 671 -14.72 -7.44 -30.82
C ILE A 671 -15.87 -7.57 -31.83
N GLY A 672 -17.06 -7.16 -31.40
CA GLY A 672 -18.29 -7.20 -32.18
C GLY A 672 -18.54 -5.96 -33.05
N ASP A 673 -19.73 -5.92 -33.63
CA ASP A 673 -20.25 -4.78 -34.38
C ASP A 673 -20.93 -3.78 -33.43
N PRO A 674 -20.79 -2.46 -33.63
CA PRO A 674 -20.02 -1.78 -34.67
C PRO A 674 -18.54 -1.48 -34.30
N ALA A 675 -18.07 -1.96 -33.15
CA ALA A 675 -16.72 -1.65 -32.62
C ALA A 675 -15.57 -2.13 -33.52
N ASN A 676 -15.85 -3.13 -34.35
CA ASN A 676 -14.96 -3.61 -35.41
C ASN A 676 -14.78 -2.64 -36.60
N LEU A 677 -15.46 -1.49 -36.65
CA LEU A 677 -15.28 -0.46 -37.68
C LEU A 677 -13.91 0.22 -37.59
N GLU A 678 -13.21 0.35 -38.71
CA GLU A 678 -11.89 1.01 -38.76
C GLU A 678 -11.98 2.51 -38.44
N GLU A 679 -12.91 3.21 -39.11
CA GLU A 679 -13.20 4.63 -38.94
C GLU A 679 -14.01 4.93 -37.67
N SER A 680 -13.49 4.46 -36.54
CA SER A 680 -14.03 4.66 -35.20
C SER A 680 -12.94 4.53 -34.14
N ILE A 681 -13.26 4.96 -32.91
CA ILE A 681 -12.44 4.73 -31.71
C ILE A 681 -13.17 3.69 -30.85
N ALA A 682 -12.70 2.45 -30.89
CA ALA A 682 -13.20 1.36 -30.07
C ALA A 682 -12.50 1.33 -28.71
N VAL A 683 -13.29 1.27 -27.64
CA VAL A 683 -12.81 1.47 -26.27
C VAL A 683 -13.05 0.22 -25.43
N GLY A 684 -11.98 -0.41 -24.99
CA GLY A 684 -12.03 -1.48 -23.99
C GLY A 684 -12.08 -0.94 -22.56
N SER A 685 -12.31 -1.84 -21.60
CA SER A 685 -12.49 -1.49 -20.19
C SER A 685 -11.26 -1.84 -19.35
N ILE A 686 -10.95 -0.98 -18.38
CA ILE A 686 -9.94 -1.20 -17.32
C ILE A 686 -10.52 -0.83 -15.96
N HIS A 687 -9.85 -1.27 -14.89
CA HIS A 687 -10.20 -0.90 -13.53
C HIS A 687 -10.05 0.61 -13.28
N LYS A 688 -11.02 1.22 -12.60
CA LYS A 688 -11.13 2.68 -12.45
C LYS A 688 -10.02 3.42 -11.69
N SER A 689 -9.34 2.75 -10.76
CA SER A 689 -8.28 3.36 -9.93
C SER A 689 -6.88 2.76 -10.08
N LYS A 690 -6.79 1.44 -10.23
CA LYS A 690 -5.52 0.71 -10.34
C LYS A 690 -5.39 -0.03 -11.66
N PRO A 691 -5.46 0.65 -12.82
CA PRO A 691 -5.42 0.00 -14.13
C PRO A 691 -4.08 -0.72 -14.38
N HIS A 692 -2.97 -0.24 -13.83
CA HIS A 692 -1.68 -0.94 -13.93
C HIS A 692 -1.65 -2.27 -13.16
N LEU A 693 -2.35 -2.35 -12.03
CA LEU A 693 -2.41 -3.54 -11.18
C LEU A 693 -3.37 -4.58 -11.76
N TYR A 694 -4.64 -4.18 -11.96
CA TYR A 694 -5.70 -5.08 -12.38
C TYR A 694 -5.73 -5.32 -13.90
N GLY A 695 -5.18 -4.41 -14.70
CA GLY A 695 -5.13 -4.54 -16.15
C GLY A 695 -6.48 -4.30 -16.82
N VAL A 696 -6.63 -4.91 -17.99
CA VAL A 696 -7.86 -4.89 -18.81
C VAL A 696 -8.92 -5.76 -18.15
N SER A 697 -10.14 -5.24 -18.02
CA SER A 697 -11.27 -5.89 -17.38
C SER A 697 -11.54 -7.26 -18.01
N TYR A 698 -11.84 -8.27 -17.20
CA TYR A 698 -11.99 -9.64 -17.70
C TYR A 698 -13.11 -9.77 -18.76
N PHE A 699 -14.21 -9.04 -18.61
CA PHE A 699 -15.33 -9.02 -19.55
C PHE A 699 -15.04 -8.22 -20.83
N SER A 700 -14.05 -7.32 -20.85
CA SER A 700 -13.81 -6.45 -22.01
C SER A 700 -13.50 -7.29 -23.24
N SER A 701 -14.21 -7.08 -24.33
CA SER A 701 -13.92 -7.74 -25.60
C SER A 701 -12.50 -7.43 -26.08
N ARG A 702 -11.89 -8.43 -26.71
CA ARG A 702 -10.47 -8.50 -27.05
C ARG A 702 -10.29 -8.76 -28.54
N GLY A 703 -9.29 -8.11 -29.10
CA GLY A 703 -8.91 -8.30 -30.49
C GLY A 703 -8.11 -9.57 -30.75
N PRO A 704 -7.62 -9.71 -32.00
CA PRO A 704 -7.94 -8.83 -33.13
C PRO A 704 -9.42 -8.92 -33.52
N THR A 705 -9.89 -8.08 -34.44
CA THR A 705 -11.19 -8.30 -35.09
C THR A 705 -11.19 -9.62 -35.88
N ALA A 706 -12.37 -10.09 -36.29
CA ALA A 706 -12.51 -11.33 -37.06
C ALA A 706 -11.67 -11.37 -38.36
N ASP A 707 -11.33 -10.20 -38.92
CA ASP A 707 -10.47 -10.03 -40.11
C ASP A 707 -9.01 -9.64 -39.79
N GLY A 708 -8.62 -9.64 -38.51
CA GLY A 708 -7.22 -9.48 -38.08
C GLY A 708 -6.77 -8.05 -37.74
N ARG A 709 -7.67 -7.05 -37.73
CA ARG A 709 -7.31 -5.66 -37.39
C ARG A 709 -7.14 -5.47 -35.89
N GLY A 710 -6.24 -4.55 -35.51
CA GLY A 710 -5.91 -4.26 -34.13
C GLY A 710 -6.97 -3.42 -33.43
N LYS A 711 -7.92 -4.07 -32.76
CA LYS A 711 -8.94 -3.48 -31.88
C LYS A 711 -8.90 -4.15 -30.50
N PRO A 712 -9.35 -3.52 -29.40
CA PRO A 712 -9.80 -2.13 -29.31
C PRO A 712 -8.65 -1.15 -29.59
N ASP A 713 -8.97 0.10 -29.93
CA ASP A 713 -7.94 1.10 -30.20
C ASP A 713 -7.22 1.52 -28.92
N LEU A 714 -7.95 1.58 -27.79
CA LEU A 714 -7.44 1.93 -26.47
C LEU A 714 -8.37 1.38 -25.37
N VAL A 715 -8.01 1.63 -24.11
CA VAL A 715 -8.82 1.24 -22.94
C VAL A 715 -9.06 2.42 -22.00
N ALA A 716 -10.21 2.43 -21.32
CA ALA A 716 -10.55 3.47 -20.34
C ALA A 716 -11.30 2.88 -19.12
N PRO A 717 -11.37 3.60 -17.99
CA PRO A 717 -12.09 3.16 -16.80
C PRO A 717 -13.51 2.68 -17.09
N GLY A 718 -13.80 1.41 -16.81
CA GLY A 718 -15.14 0.83 -17.04
C GLY A 718 -15.58 -0.16 -15.96
N GLU A 719 -14.85 -0.33 -14.86
CA GLU A 719 -15.27 -1.17 -13.74
C GLU A 719 -15.78 -0.35 -12.56
N ARG A 720 -17.01 -0.66 -12.11
CA ARG A 720 -17.69 -0.04 -10.96
C ARG A 720 -17.68 1.48 -11.05
N ILE A 721 -17.96 2.01 -12.23
CA ILE A 721 -18.02 3.45 -12.49
C ILE A 721 -19.31 3.98 -11.87
N LEU A 722 -19.17 4.96 -10.99
CA LEU A 722 -20.30 5.69 -10.44
C LEU A 722 -20.75 6.75 -11.44
N SER A 723 -22.03 6.77 -11.79
CA SER A 723 -22.63 7.82 -12.62
C SER A 723 -24.13 7.92 -12.34
N CYS A 724 -24.81 8.85 -13.02
CA CYS A 724 -26.20 9.22 -12.80
C CYS A 724 -27.15 8.01 -12.84
N ARG A 725 -28.07 7.96 -11.88
CA ARG A 725 -29.16 6.99 -11.81
C ARG A 725 -30.39 7.58 -12.49
N ALA A 726 -30.95 6.89 -13.49
CA ALA A 726 -32.20 7.34 -14.09
C ALA A 726 -33.39 7.23 -13.13
N GLY A 727 -34.34 8.16 -13.26
CA GLY A 727 -35.53 8.20 -12.40
C GLY A 727 -35.21 8.59 -10.96
N ALA A 728 -34.05 9.18 -10.71
CA ALA A 728 -33.71 9.73 -9.41
C ALA A 728 -34.62 10.92 -9.09
N ASP A 729 -34.99 11.08 -7.82
CA ASP A 729 -35.75 12.26 -7.40
C ASP A 729 -34.87 13.51 -7.59
N PRO A 730 -35.30 14.50 -8.41
CA PRO A 730 -34.54 15.72 -8.62
C PRO A 730 -34.31 16.56 -7.36
N HIS A 731 -35.04 16.30 -6.27
CA HIS A 731 -34.88 16.95 -4.97
C HIS A 731 -33.92 16.19 -4.05
N ASP A 732 -33.56 14.95 -4.39
CA ASP A 732 -32.56 14.21 -3.65
C ASP A 732 -31.20 14.91 -3.77
N ARG A 733 -30.45 14.89 -2.68
CA ARG A 733 -29.08 15.44 -2.59
C ARG A 733 -28.11 14.41 -2.03
N THR A 734 -28.55 13.17 -1.88
CA THR A 734 -27.72 12.05 -1.47
C THR A 734 -27.10 11.37 -2.66
N LEU A 735 -25.90 10.86 -2.46
CA LEU A 735 -25.16 10.21 -3.51
C LEU A 735 -25.79 8.87 -3.93
N GLU A 736 -26.32 8.10 -2.97
CA GLU A 736 -27.01 6.82 -3.21
C GLU A 736 -28.34 7.01 -3.95
N GLY A 737 -29.01 8.13 -3.71
CA GLY A 737 -30.23 8.50 -4.40
C GLY A 737 -30.01 9.04 -5.82
N LEU A 738 -28.88 9.68 -6.10
CA LEU A 738 -28.65 10.27 -7.42
C LEU A 738 -27.74 9.42 -8.32
N TYR A 739 -26.91 8.55 -7.77
CA TYR A 739 -25.88 7.86 -8.54
C TYR A 739 -25.87 6.36 -8.30
N ILE A 740 -25.49 5.59 -9.32
CA ILE A 740 -25.38 4.13 -9.28
C ILE A 740 -24.06 3.68 -9.92
N ALA A 741 -23.50 2.59 -9.40
CA ALA A 741 -22.27 2.01 -9.94
C ALA A 741 -22.59 0.93 -10.98
N MET A 742 -22.03 1.06 -12.19
CA MET A 742 -22.15 0.07 -13.26
C MET A 742 -20.78 -0.33 -13.79
N SER A 743 -20.68 -1.51 -14.41
CA SER A 743 -19.45 -2.01 -15.03
C SER A 743 -19.73 -2.44 -16.46
N GLY A 744 -18.82 -2.12 -17.37
CA GLY A 744 -18.92 -2.46 -18.78
C GLY A 744 -17.99 -1.61 -19.64
N THR A 745 -17.72 -2.05 -20.87
CA THR A 745 -17.10 -1.18 -21.89
C THR A 745 -18.00 0.01 -22.23
N SER A 746 -19.31 -0.13 -22.00
CA SER A 746 -20.30 0.94 -22.04
C SER A 746 -19.99 2.12 -21.13
N MET A 747 -19.30 1.90 -20.00
CA MET A 747 -18.84 2.96 -19.10
C MET A 747 -17.45 3.47 -19.50
N ALA A 748 -16.65 2.69 -20.22
CA ALA A 748 -15.33 3.11 -20.69
C ALA A 748 -15.41 4.07 -21.90
N ALA A 749 -16.25 3.76 -22.89
CA ALA A 749 -16.48 4.61 -24.07
C ALA A 749 -16.81 6.09 -23.73
N PRO A 750 -17.74 6.40 -22.81
CA PRO A 750 -18.06 7.78 -22.46
C PRO A 750 -16.91 8.52 -21.77
N HIS A 751 -15.98 7.84 -21.08
CA HIS A 751 -14.77 8.51 -20.57
C HIS A 751 -13.95 9.09 -21.72
N VAL A 752 -13.80 8.32 -22.81
CA VAL A 752 -13.04 8.73 -24.00
C VAL A 752 -13.77 9.82 -24.77
N SER A 753 -15.10 9.70 -24.90
CA SER A 753 -15.95 10.76 -25.46
C SER A 753 -15.76 12.09 -24.71
N GLY A 754 -15.79 12.07 -23.37
CA GLY A 754 -15.54 13.24 -22.55
C GLY A 754 -14.11 13.78 -22.71
N ILE A 755 -13.08 12.92 -22.74
CA ILE A 755 -11.69 13.34 -22.96
C ILE A 755 -11.56 14.09 -24.29
N ILE A 756 -12.14 13.55 -25.36
CA ILE A 756 -12.10 14.18 -26.68
C ILE A 756 -12.89 15.50 -26.67
N ALA A 757 -14.05 15.56 -26.03
CA ALA A 757 -14.81 16.80 -25.91
C ALA A 757 -14.02 17.88 -25.15
N CYS A 758 -13.37 17.53 -24.03
CA CYS A 758 -12.47 18.43 -23.32
C CYS A 758 -11.32 18.90 -24.20
N TRP A 759 -10.65 17.98 -24.89
CA TRP A 759 -9.52 18.31 -25.74
C TRP A 759 -9.93 19.22 -26.91
N LEU A 760 -11.01 18.91 -27.62
CA LEU A 760 -11.54 19.74 -28.71
C LEU A 760 -12.00 21.12 -28.23
N SER A 761 -12.48 21.24 -26.98
CA SER A 761 -12.84 22.56 -26.42
C SER A 761 -11.63 23.49 -26.30
N ALA A 762 -10.44 22.94 -26.02
CA ALA A 762 -9.18 23.66 -25.92
C ALA A 762 -8.40 23.74 -27.25
N ARG A 763 -8.60 22.76 -28.16
CA ARG A 763 -7.93 22.61 -29.46
C ARG A 763 -8.95 22.55 -30.59
N ARG A 764 -9.58 23.70 -30.86
CA ARG A 764 -10.69 23.85 -31.82
C ARG A 764 -10.28 23.54 -33.26
N GLU A 765 -9.01 23.69 -33.60
CA GLU A 765 -8.44 23.44 -34.92
C GLU A 765 -8.54 21.98 -35.39
N PHE A 766 -8.84 21.05 -34.48
CA PHE A 766 -9.05 19.63 -34.81
C PHE A 766 -10.53 19.27 -35.01
N ILE A 767 -11.46 20.19 -34.78
CA ILE A 767 -12.88 19.98 -35.06
C ILE A 767 -13.07 19.68 -36.56
N GLY A 768 -13.79 18.60 -36.86
CA GLY A 768 -14.02 18.15 -38.23
C GLY A 768 -12.93 17.24 -38.81
N TYR A 769 -11.86 16.95 -38.08
CA TYR A 769 -10.75 16.09 -38.53
C TYR A 769 -10.59 14.82 -37.68
N PRO A 770 -11.56 13.90 -37.68
CA PRO A 770 -11.59 12.78 -36.73
C PRO A 770 -10.40 11.84 -36.88
N ASP A 771 -9.82 11.69 -38.07
CA ASP A 771 -8.56 10.93 -38.27
C ASP A 771 -7.40 11.53 -37.45
N ARG A 772 -7.25 12.86 -37.48
CA ARG A 772 -6.23 13.57 -36.69
C ARG A 772 -6.52 13.45 -35.20
N VAL A 773 -7.79 13.54 -34.80
CA VAL A 773 -8.21 13.32 -33.40
C VAL A 773 -7.79 11.93 -32.93
N LYS A 774 -8.12 10.88 -33.72
CA LYS A 774 -7.77 9.49 -33.40
C LYS A 774 -6.27 9.27 -33.33
N THR A 775 -5.51 9.72 -34.33
CA THR A 775 -4.05 9.61 -34.31
C THR A 775 -3.45 10.29 -33.08
N HIS A 776 -3.91 11.50 -32.75
CA HIS A 776 -3.40 12.24 -31.61
C HIS A 776 -3.73 11.58 -30.28
N LEU A 777 -4.97 11.13 -30.12
CA LEU A 777 -5.43 10.39 -28.95
C LEU A 777 -4.57 9.14 -28.69
N LEU A 778 -4.38 8.31 -29.72
CA LEU A 778 -3.62 7.06 -29.59
C LEU A 778 -2.13 7.27 -29.34
N ALA A 779 -1.54 8.34 -29.89
CA ALA A 779 -0.14 8.68 -29.63
C ALA A 779 0.13 9.10 -28.18
N HIS A 780 -0.89 9.58 -27.46
CA HIS A 780 -0.77 10.12 -26.10
C HIS A 780 -1.39 9.23 -25.02
N CYS A 781 -1.70 7.98 -25.36
CA CYS A 781 -2.07 6.96 -24.38
C CYS A 781 -0.87 6.57 -23.50
N THR A 782 -1.17 6.22 -22.25
CA THR A 782 -0.24 5.62 -21.29
C THR A 782 -0.34 4.11 -21.38
N ASP A 783 0.72 3.49 -21.88
CA ASP A 783 0.83 2.04 -22.00
C ASP A 783 0.74 1.34 -20.63
N LEU A 784 -0.20 0.40 -20.51
CA LEU A 784 -0.42 -0.40 -19.30
C LEU A 784 0.44 -1.67 -19.26
N LYS A 785 1.32 -1.87 -20.25
CA LYS A 785 2.20 -3.03 -20.40
C LYS A 785 1.44 -4.36 -20.49
N ARG A 786 0.34 -4.35 -21.23
CA ARG A 786 -0.51 -5.53 -21.53
C ARG A 786 -0.48 -5.85 -23.02
N ASP A 787 -1.10 -6.96 -23.40
CA ASP A 787 -1.19 -7.34 -24.82
C ASP A 787 -1.87 -6.25 -25.65
N ARG A 788 -1.29 -5.92 -26.81
CA ARG A 788 -1.78 -4.82 -27.65
C ARG A 788 -3.18 -5.09 -28.21
N MET A 789 -3.56 -6.35 -28.39
CA MET A 789 -4.92 -6.74 -28.79
C MET A 789 -5.93 -6.64 -27.65
N HIS A 790 -5.47 -6.44 -26.41
CA HIS A 790 -6.35 -6.25 -25.25
C HIS A 790 -6.43 -4.79 -24.81
N GLN A 791 -5.29 -4.10 -24.76
CA GLN A 791 -5.23 -2.70 -24.28
C GLN A 791 -5.22 -1.65 -25.40
N GLY A 792 -5.05 -2.04 -26.65
CA GLY A 792 -4.80 -1.11 -27.74
C GLY A 792 -3.55 -0.28 -27.50
N ALA A 793 -3.65 1.04 -27.67
CA ALA A 793 -2.60 2.01 -27.36
C ALA A 793 -2.39 2.25 -25.84
N GLY A 794 -3.25 1.67 -24.99
CA GLY A 794 -3.24 1.87 -23.53
C GLY A 794 -4.31 2.86 -23.08
N MET A 795 -4.07 3.53 -21.97
CA MET A 795 -5.05 4.41 -21.32
C MET A 795 -4.88 5.88 -21.74
N PRO A 796 -5.93 6.58 -22.20
CA PRO A 796 -5.80 7.97 -22.64
C PRO A 796 -5.37 8.89 -21.48
N ASN A 797 -4.56 9.91 -21.80
CA ASN A 797 -4.10 10.90 -20.85
C ASN A 797 -4.34 12.30 -21.42
N LEU A 798 -5.35 12.99 -20.88
CA LEU A 798 -5.80 14.26 -21.43
C LEU A 798 -4.72 15.36 -21.33
N VAL A 799 -3.94 15.38 -20.25
CA VAL A 799 -2.85 16.37 -20.09
C VAL A 799 -1.77 16.15 -21.14
N LYS A 800 -1.36 14.90 -21.42
CA LYS A 800 -0.42 14.59 -22.50
C LYS A 800 -0.95 15.02 -23.86
N MET A 801 -2.24 14.78 -24.13
CA MET A 801 -2.88 15.22 -25.38
C MET A 801 -2.88 16.75 -25.55
N LEU A 802 -3.04 17.51 -24.46
CA LEU A 802 -3.02 18.98 -24.50
C LEU A 802 -1.61 19.56 -24.65
N LEU A 803 -0.59 18.85 -24.14
CA LEU A 803 0.82 19.25 -24.21
C LEU A 803 1.49 18.91 -25.54
N GLY A 804 1.15 17.76 -26.13
CA GLY A 804 1.79 17.26 -27.36
C GLY A 804 1.19 17.79 -28.67
N SER A 805 0.29 18.76 -28.59
CA SER A 805 -0.40 19.40 -29.72
C SER A 805 0.41 20.50 -30.38
#